data_AF-A0A9D1LK95-F1
#
_entry.id   AF-A0A9D1LK95-F1
#
_cell.length_a   1.000
_cell.length_b   1.000
_cell.length_c   1.000
_cell.angle_alpha   90.00
_cell.angle_beta   90.00
_cell.angle_gamma   90.00
#
_symmetry.space_group_name_H-M   'P 1'
#
loop_
_entity.id
_entity.type
_entity.pdbx_description
1 polymer ?
#
loop_
_entity_poly.entity_id
_entity_poly.type
_entity_poly.pdbx_seq_one_letter_code
_entity_poly.pdbx_strand_id
1 'polypeptide(L)'
;HGGGVIQNSYTQVQVIAPAQKGNGGLIGGPNTGSPVLQNCLSMSSGAGYRIAGFDVLGSAKNLYEYSGSTSATNITQANRDQIKETDAIFDPALYRDALGWNEGVWDLALLAYGKRPNLRTAPQQDNNYGIPGYTQLLSQENYQPQRELAYANLAKLMPFSDLRTWVEQGNRLPEGHPLTVQAVEFVLPLDQNGGLVTGLHRDRLDEIQAIRLVFRQGAMEEHPVSLQKTMGDLVAMYTIQGIGLPYQPGTYLAALDASKLEEAVQLVSNYDYATQIASLTQEEESRLYTDHYNQAVKLNLSALVEKILFTQAQYPTYSSHEGIQQLVLERLKEEDSWKELLYSYNYYNKWYGINYRGVDLSDLLFFRGNQLAEGLSTVNLTHLLLTAPSEQRETHRTVVFYNNALKNHIGQSLTDFLGGLSYRLAGYDNPSDWFAANFQGILKEQPPLGNAQGIRYRIWDILSGLDDGRKSILLPILTAPQEDMYLISLPTQLMLGSLNRYSTYLVKDGMERQRMEEIIDAYAEKMGVFYGISSTWTDDAEGILNSFVNIQYDTRLNFPQSEAADAGDQNKDQTRDPVMKWVYEANNTISAKNGSAAFANGTNVFWVLEAALGTSDYIFFTFSHETAHNQDGRYFYGGAGRRNGTGAEAHADGNIAQEMRDGCMVFNISKINDLGVEMTNNFSYERIDSPEKIQSYYHEMFETGYVLDYLAAQAFLQLTPQQQAAVAVQAVHTPGGTNSFTTQYQDLTEEEIIQMDLKDVDDLWENRISIRNLKKGSTERISTATDGSYGFESFYNMNWYQSHNDSGSPDTHSFKRLGMEMLGVGGYEKGYRIYMSALSANDLDALRQITGREDITWKEYKMERFRQVEDNLKNIPYFSAETVVAQFKTAFEADAQKGTRSESIAVKRMLYGIVKRATGDFSHGGIYQSPAVIQVTSAEQFLALAAENPYGYYRLEGNLDFSAIAPQQGSYLPQRFVGIIDGNGYEVTGLQAPLFGDLQYAQITNLTVEQPSLSTGAQAVLAVKTRQVILGNVSVQGGDGQLPLVKTKTDGYYQYTQ
;
A
#
# COMPACT_ATOMS: atom_id res chain seq x y z
N HIS A 1 -2.01 -19.09 58.11
CA HIS A 1 -2.30 -18.49 59.43
C HIS A 1 -1.78 -19.41 60.54
N GLY A 2 -0.61 -19.27 61.17
CA GLY A 2 0.50 -18.35 61.01
C GLY A 2 1.57 -18.58 62.09
N GLY A 3 2.13 -19.81 62.16
CA GLY A 3 3.27 -20.18 63.02
C GLY A 3 4.07 -21.38 62.48
N GLY A 4 3.90 -21.71 61.19
CA GLY A 4 4.60 -22.82 60.54
C GLY A 4 6.04 -22.46 60.21
N VAL A 5 6.88 -23.48 60.07
CA VAL A 5 8.29 -23.37 59.68
C VAL A 5 8.44 -23.79 58.22
N ILE A 6 9.00 -22.92 57.39
CA ILE A 6 9.51 -23.28 56.07
C ILE A 6 11.04 -23.21 56.17
N GLN A 7 11.68 -24.36 55.93
CA GLN A 7 13.13 -24.46 56.06
C GLN A 7 13.74 -25.23 54.91
N ASN A 8 14.99 -24.89 54.59
CA ASN A 8 15.78 -25.56 53.56
C ASN A 8 15.03 -25.69 52.22
N SER A 9 14.43 -24.60 51.76
CA SER A 9 13.51 -24.60 50.61
C SER A 9 13.90 -23.49 49.63
N TYR A 10 13.57 -23.65 48.34
CA TYR A 10 13.62 -22.56 47.39
C TYR A 10 12.29 -22.39 46.65
N THR A 11 12.08 -21.21 46.07
CA THR A 11 11.00 -20.97 45.10
C THR A 11 11.52 -20.33 43.82
N GLN A 12 10.94 -20.72 42.69
CA GLN A 12 11.13 -20.07 41.39
C GLN A 12 9.75 -19.95 40.75
N VAL A 13 9.12 -18.80 40.93
CA VAL A 13 7.73 -18.56 40.53
C VAL A 13 7.60 -17.25 39.78
N GLN A 14 6.87 -17.24 38.67
CA GLN A 14 6.46 -15.99 38.01
C GLN A 14 5.13 -15.53 38.58
N VAL A 15 5.14 -14.39 39.28
CA VAL A 15 3.96 -13.77 39.87
C VAL A 15 3.31 -12.87 38.82
N ILE A 16 2.17 -13.31 38.29
CA ILE A 16 1.31 -12.53 37.42
C ILE A 16 0.15 -12.02 38.27
N ALA A 17 0.17 -10.72 38.61
CA ALA A 17 -0.83 -10.10 39.45
C ALA A 17 -1.07 -8.63 39.02
N PRO A 18 -2.30 -8.10 39.20
CA PRO A 18 -2.60 -6.70 38.87
C PRO A 18 -1.92 -5.69 39.79
N ALA A 19 -1.40 -6.11 40.95
CA ALA A 19 -0.67 -5.27 41.90
C ALA A 19 0.33 -6.09 42.72
N GLN A 20 1.37 -5.43 43.24
CA GLN A 20 2.45 -6.06 44.01
C GLN A 20 2.04 -6.50 45.42
N LYS A 21 1.10 -5.77 46.05
CA LYS A 21 0.76 -5.92 47.47
C LYS A 21 0.10 -7.28 47.74
N GLY A 22 0.61 -7.99 48.75
CA GLY A 22 0.09 -9.31 49.13
C GLY A 22 0.54 -10.46 48.24
N ASN A 23 1.53 -10.23 47.37
CA ASN A 23 2.15 -11.26 46.56
C ASN A 23 3.63 -11.40 46.94
N GLY A 24 4.07 -12.59 47.30
CA GLY A 24 5.45 -12.88 47.68
C GLY A 24 5.90 -14.23 47.13
N GLY A 25 7.17 -14.33 46.76
CA GLY A 25 7.72 -15.54 46.14
C GLY A 25 7.78 -16.76 47.05
N LEU A 26 7.90 -16.59 48.36
CA LEU A 26 7.78 -17.67 49.37
C LEU A 26 6.42 -17.61 50.09
N ILE A 27 5.91 -16.41 50.38
CA ILE A 27 4.65 -16.22 51.14
C ILE A 27 3.83 -15.03 50.62
N GLY A 28 2.58 -15.26 50.21
CA GLY A 28 1.64 -14.21 49.75
C GLY A 28 0.82 -13.51 50.83
N GLY A 29 0.18 -14.22 51.78
CA GLY A 29 -0.68 -13.60 52.81
C GLY A 29 -1.00 -14.46 54.05
N PRO A 30 -1.80 -13.97 55.02
CA PRO A 30 -2.21 -12.58 55.25
C PRO A 30 -1.11 -11.74 55.95
N ASN A 31 -1.36 -10.45 56.13
CA ASN A 31 -0.52 -9.50 56.87
C ASN A 31 -0.47 -9.69 58.40
N THR A 32 -1.05 -10.77 58.95
CA THR A 32 -1.16 -11.04 60.40
C THR A 32 -0.47 -12.34 60.84
N GLY A 33 0.36 -12.95 59.99
CA GLY A 33 1.09 -14.19 60.31
C GLY A 33 2.48 -13.96 60.93
N SER A 34 3.02 -14.97 61.60
CA SER A 34 4.42 -15.01 62.06
C SER A 34 5.13 -16.29 61.60
N PRO A 35 5.35 -16.48 60.29
CA PRO A 35 6.04 -17.65 59.76
C PRO A 35 7.52 -17.64 60.15
N VAL A 36 8.10 -18.82 60.38
CA VAL A 36 9.55 -18.98 60.52
C VAL A 36 10.08 -19.42 59.16
N LEU A 37 10.92 -18.57 58.56
CA LEU A 37 11.65 -18.89 57.33
C LEU A 37 13.12 -19.11 57.69
N GLN A 38 13.67 -20.27 57.37
CA GLN A 38 15.07 -20.59 57.69
C GLN A 38 15.79 -21.23 56.50
N ASN A 39 16.97 -20.72 56.14
CA ASN A 39 17.80 -21.32 55.09
C ASN A 39 17.04 -21.46 53.75
N CYS A 40 16.31 -20.42 53.34
CA CYS A 40 15.55 -20.44 52.09
C CYS A 40 16.09 -19.47 51.03
N LEU A 41 15.86 -19.78 49.77
CA LEU A 41 16.18 -18.94 48.62
C LEU A 41 14.90 -18.58 47.84
N SER A 42 14.69 -17.32 47.50
CA SER A 42 13.65 -16.94 46.54
C SER A 42 14.21 -16.43 45.23
N MET A 43 13.73 -17.03 44.13
CA MET A 43 14.00 -16.67 42.74
C MET A 43 12.73 -16.22 42.02
N SER A 44 11.75 -15.64 42.73
CA SER A 44 10.50 -15.21 42.09
C SER A 44 10.73 -14.08 41.08
N SER A 45 9.82 -13.91 40.13
CA SER A 45 9.81 -12.81 39.16
C SER A 45 8.41 -12.25 39.00
N GLY A 46 8.27 -11.04 38.44
CA GLY A 46 6.96 -10.42 38.18
C GLY A 46 6.40 -9.57 39.32
N ALA A 47 5.09 -9.34 39.30
CA ALA A 47 4.37 -8.32 40.07
C ALA A 47 4.15 -8.71 41.55
N GLY A 48 5.24 -8.83 42.32
CA GLY A 48 5.23 -9.17 43.74
C GLY A 48 6.55 -8.82 44.45
N TYR A 49 6.65 -9.24 45.71
CA TYR A 49 7.89 -9.19 46.48
C TYR A 49 8.66 -10.52 46.38
N ARG A 50 9.98 -10.48 46.55
CA ARG A 50 10.84 -11.66 46.38
C ARG A 50 10.51 -12.75 47.39
N ILE A 51 10.44 -12.44 48.67
CA ILE A 51 10.19 -13.42 49.75
C ILE A 51 8.74 -13.35 50.23
N ALA A 52 8.27 -12.18 50.69
CA ALA A 52 6.97 -12.07 51.36
C ALA A 52 6.16 -10.85 50.88
N GLY A 53 4.87 -11.06 50.61
CA GLY A 53 3.94 -10.02 50.14
C GLY A 53 3.53 -8.98 51.18
N PHE A 54 3.87 -9.22 52.45
CA PHE A 54 3.67 -8.33 53.60
C PHE A 54 4.86 -8.39 54.56
N ASP A 55 5.00 -7.40 55.44
CA ASP A 55 6.07 -7.34 56.43
C ASP A 55 5.83 -8.32 57.60
N VAL A 56 6.16 -9.59 57.38
CA VAL A 56 6.01 -10.70 58.34
C VAL A 56 7.32 -11.47 58.56
N LEU A 57 8.45 -10.83 58.26
CA LEU A 57 9.78 -11.46 58.23
C LEU A 57 10.57 -11.33 59.53
N GLY A 58 9.94 -10.94 60.64
CA GLY A 58 10.61 -10.75 61.94
C GLY A 58 11.31 -11.99 62.51
N SER A 59 10.95 -13.19 62.04
CA SER A 59 11.56 -14.48 62.43
C SER A 59 12.42 -15.12 61.34
N ALA A 60 12.75 -14.39 60.26
CA ALA A 60 13.58 -14.87 59.17
C ALA A 60 15.02 -15.15 59.63
N LYS A 61 15.59 -16.26 59.15
CA LYS A 61 16.98 -16.66 59.42
C LYS A 61 17.65 -17.14 58.15
N ASN A 62 18.78 -16.53 57.79
CA ASN A 62 19.62 -16.99 56.68
C ASN A 62 18.84 -17.19 55.37
N LEU A 63 18.19 -16.12 54.90
CA LEU A 63 17.44 -16.12 53.64
C LEU A 63 18.25 -15.46 52.53
N TYR A 64 18.02 -15.91 51.30
CA TYR A 64 18.61 -15.34 50.12
C TYR A 64 17.54 -14.91 49.10
N GLU A 65 17.79 -13.77 48.48
CA GLU A 65 17.06 -13.26 47.32
C GLU A 65 17.95 -13.37 46.08
N TYR A 66 17.40 -13.87 44.98
CA TYR A 66 18.10 -13.85 43.70
C TYR A 66 18.17 -12.43 43.14
N SER A 67 19.39 -11.95 42.85
CA SER A 67 19.62 -10.60 42.34
C SER A 67 18.97 -10.34 40.98
N GLY A 68 18.90 -11.36 40.12
CA GLY A 68 18.26 -11.28 38.80
C GLY A 68 16.72 -11.31 38.83
N SER A 69 16.10 -11.28 40.01
CA SER A 69 14.66 -11.21 40.17
C SER A 69 14.10 -9.84 39.76
N THR A 70 13.03 -9.86 38.96
CA THR A 70 12.24 -8.66 38.61
C THR A 70 11.19 -8.28 39.66
N SER A 71 11.02 -9.09 40.70
CA SER A 71 10.16 -8.78 41.85
C SER A 71 10.89 -7.84 42.82
N ALA A 72 10.14 -7.10 43.63
CA ALA A 72 10.71 -6.15 44.58
C ALA A 72 11.39 -6.86 45.76
N THR A 73 12.55 -6.34 46.18
CA THR A 73 13.29 -6.87 47.34
C THR A 73 12.51 -6.70 48.65
N ASN A 74 12.65 -7.67 49.56
CA ASN A 74 12.23 -7.56 50.95
C ASN A 74 13.39 -7.14 51.89
N ILE A 75 14.59 -6.88 51.35
CA ILE A 75 15.74 -6.42 52.12
C ILE A 75 15.49 -4.97 52.55
N THR A 76 15.62 -4.74 53.85
CA THR A 76 15.56 -3.44 54.50
C THR A 76 16.79 -3.26 55.38
N GLN A 77 17.03 -2.04 55.86
CA GLN A 77 18.13 -1.80 56.80
C GLN A 77 18.02 -2.65 58.08
N ALA A 78 16.81 -3.00 58.51
CA ALA A 78 16.57 -3.76 59.74
C ALA A 78 16.79 -5.27 59.61
N ASN A 79 16.70 -5.84 58.39
CA ASN A 79 16.76 -7.29 58.17
C ASN A 79 17.93 -7.76 57.28
N ARG A 80 18.79 -6.84 56.82
CA ARG A 80 19.96 -7.11 55.95
C ARG A 80 20.96 -8.16 56.47
N ASP A 81 20.99 -8.41 57.77
CA ASP A 81 21.85 -9.45 58.35
C ASP A 81 21.22 -10.84 58.23
N GLN A 82 19.89 -10.91 58.09
CA GLN A 82 19.10 -12.14 57.98
C GLN A 82 18.70 -12.47 56.54
N ILE A 83 18.60 -11.46 55.68
CA ILE A 83 18.23 -11.59 54.26
C ILE A 83 19.34 -10.97 53.42
N LYS A 84 19.94 -11.78 52.56
CA LYS A 84 21.04 -11.40 51.68
C LYS A 84 20.63 -11.56 50.23
N GLU A 85 21.30 -10.85 49.34
CA GLU A 85 21.13 -11.02 47.90
C GLU A 85 22.24 -11.92 47.35
N THR A 86 21.95 -12.71 46.32
CA THR A 86 22.93 -13.57 45.63
C THR A 86 22.60 -13.74 44.15
N ASP A 87 23.63 -13.85 43.31
CA ASP A 87 23.55 -14.30 41.92
C ASP A 87 24.07 -15.75 41.73
N ALA A 88 24.70 -16.33 42.75
CA ALA A 88 25.37 -17.63 42.72
C ALA A 88 24.41 -18.83 42.85
N ILE A 89 23.24 -18.77 42.19
CA ILE A 89 22.20 -19.81 42.28
C ILE A 89 22.56 -21.14 41.60
N PHE A 90 23.71 -21.19 40.92
CA PHE A 90 24.27 -22.39 40.31
C PHE A 90 25.57 -22.86 40.99
N ASP A 91 25.97 -22.20 42.08
CA ASP A 91 27.13 -22.61 42.87
C ASP A 91 26.66 -23.56 43.99
N PRO A 92 27.14 -24.82 44.03
CA PRO A 92 26.87 -25.73 45.14
C PRO A 92 27.21 -25.15 46.52
N ALA A 93 28.19 -24.25 46.62
CA ALA A 93 28.58 -23.61 47.87
C ALA A 93 27.46 -22.74 48.47
N LEU A 94 26.60 -22.12 47.65
CA LEU A 94 25.43 -21.39 48.15
C LEU A 94 24.51 -22.30 48.96
N TYR A 95 24.23 -23.50 48.44
CA TYR A 95 23.30 -24.42 49.06
C TYR A 95 23.92 -25.20 50.22
N ARG A 96 25.14 -25.73 50.02
CA ARG A 96 25.85 -26.54 51.01
C ARG A 96 26.40 -25.69 52.16
N ASP A 97 27.15 -24.63 51.84
CA ASP A 97 27.93 -23.89 52.83
C ASP A 97 27.16 -22.70 53.40
N ALA A 98 26.47 -21.93 52.54
CA ALA A 98 25.76 -20.74 52.98
C ALA A 98 24.37 -21.06 53.55
N LEU A 99 23.58 -21.90 52.88
CA LEU A 99 22.24 -22.31 53.33
C LEU A 99 22.27 -23.56 54.23
N GLY A 100 23.35 -24.33 54.25
CA GLY A 100 23.50 -25.49 55.13
C GLY A 100 22.62 -26.69 54.74
N TRP A 101 22.29 -26.85 53.46
CA TRP A 101 21.45 -27.95 52.98
C TRP A 101 22.19 -29.28 53.00
N ASN A 102 21.49 -30.35 53.39
CA ASN A 102 22.06 -31.69 53.50
C ASN A 102 22.16 -32.35 52.11
N GLU A 103 23.37 -32.64 51.63
CA GLU A 103 23.63 -33.31 50.34
C GLU A 103 23.20 -34.79 50.29
N GLY A 104 22.82 -35.40 51.43
CA GLY A 104 22.11 -36.68 51.49
C GLY A 104 20.62 -36.55 51.18
N VAL A 105 20.06 -35.34 51.24
CA VAL A 105 18.67 -35.01 50.89
C VAL A 105 18.60 -34.33 49.52
N TRP A 106 19.48 -33.36 49.28
CA TRP A 106 19.57 -32.59 48.05
C TRP A 106 20.68 -33.11 47.13
N ASP A 107 20.37 -33.25 45.85
CA ASP A 107 21.34 -33.43 44.79
C ASP A 107 21.69 -32.07 44.19
N LEU A 108 22.97 -31.73 44.29
CA LEU A 108 23.56 -30.47 43.84
C LEU A 108 24.49 -30.67 42.64
N ALA A 109 24.70 -31.91 42.17
CA ALA A 109 25.69 -32.23 41.15
C ALA A 109 25.39 -31.58 39.79
N LEU A 110 24.11 -31.34 39.49
CA LEU A 110 23.67 -30.76 38.22
C LEU A 110 23.67 -29.22 38.20
N LEU A 111 23.97 -28.56 39.33
CA LEU A 111 24.01 -27.09 39.41
C LEU A 111 25.02 -26.48 38.42
N ALA A 112 26.17 -27.13 38.24
CA ALA A 112 27.21 -26.70 37.30
C ALA A 112 26.74 -26.66 35.83
N TYR A 113 25.61 -27.32 35.53
CA TYR A 113 24.99 -27.37 34.21
C TYR A 113 23.74 -26.49 34.11
N GLY A 114 23.57 -25.54 35.04
CA GLY A 114 22.44 -24.61 35.06
C GLY A 114 21.14 -25.22 35.57
N LYS A 115 21.18 -26.41 36.19
CA LYS A 115 20.01 -27.04 36.82
C LYS A 115 19.80 -26.52 38.24
N ARG A 116 18.59 -26.69 38.76
CA ARG A 116 18.27 -26.38 40.17
C ARG A 116 18.58 -27.55 41.13
N PRO A 117 18.78 -27.26 42.43
CA PRO A 117 18.87 -28.31 43.45
C PRO A 117 17.64 -29.22 43.38
N ASN A 118 17.85 -30.52 43.37
CA ASN A 118 16.75 -31.49 43.38
C ASN A 118 16.77 -32.31 44.67
N LEU A 119 15.63 -32.84 45.09
CA LEU A 119 15.63 -33.86 46.13
C LEU A 119 16.07 -35.19 45.53
N ARG A 120 16.97 -35.92 46.19
CA ARG A 120 17.47 -37.23 45.72
C ARG A 120 16.37 -38.27 45.51
N THR A 121 15.26 -38.13 46.24
CA THR A 121 14.12 -39.05 46.19
C THR A 121 12.95 -38.51 45.35
N ALA A 122 13.04 -37.31 44.79
CA ALA A 122 11.98 -36.72 43.99
C ALA A 122 12.32 -36.74 42.49
N PRO A 123 11.31 -36.89 41.62
CA PRO A 123 11.51 -36.75 40.18
C PRO A 123 12.01 -35.34 39.85
N GLN A 124 13.10 -35.25 39.09
CA GLN A 124 13.68 -33.97 38.67
C GLN A 124 12.72 -33.26 37.70
N GLN A 125 12.35 -32.02 38.02
CA GLN A 125 11.36 -31.25 37.26
C GLN A 125 11.98 -30.24 36.27
N ASP A 126 13.30 -30.07 36.29
CA ASP A 126 14.03 -29.09 35.46
C ASP A 126 14.28 -29.60 34.02
N ASN A 127 13.20 -30.06 33.37
CA ASN A 127 13.21 -30.62 32.02
C ASN A 127 13.10 -29.51 30.96
N ASN A 128 14.19 -28.76 30.77
CA ASN A 128 14.24 -27.58 29.91
C ASN A 128 13.85 -27.82 28.44
N TYR A 129 13.93 -29.08 27.97
CA TYR A 129 13.66 -29.44 26.58
C TYR A 129 12.45 -30.38 26.42
N GLY A 130 11.69 -30.64 27.49
CA GLY A 130 10.50 -31.50 27.42
C GLY A 130 10.79 -32.96 27.06
N ILE A 131 11.96 -33.49 27.45
CA ILE A 131 12.37 -34.87 27.15
C ILE A 131 11.42 -35.87 27.84
N PRO A 132 10.79 -36.80 27.11
CA PRO A 132 9.96 -37.83 27.73
C PRO A 132 10.76 -38.73 28.68
N GLY A 133 10.17 -39.12 29.81
CA GLY A 133 10.85 -39.99 30.78
C GLY A 133 12.12 -39.37 31.40
N TYR A 134 12.15 -38.04 31.53
CA TYR A 134 13.35 -37.29 31.97
C TYR A 134 13.96 -37.82 33.28
N THR A 135 13.16 -38.16 34.28
CA THR A 135 13.67 -38.70 35.54
C THR A 135 14.45 -40.01 35.33
N GLN A 136 13.98 -40.90 34.45
CA GLN A 136 14.67 -42.14 34.11
C GLN A 136 15.89 -41.89 33.21
N LEU A 137 15.86 -40.85 32.37
CA LEU A 137 16.99 -40.43 31.52
C LEU A 137 18.21 -40.06 32.37
N LEU A 138 18.01 -39.31 33.46
CA LEU A 138 19.09 -38.90 34.37
C LEU A 138 19.84 -40.07 35.00
N SER A 139 19.17 -41.23 35.11
CA SER A 139 19.77 -42.44 35.67
C SER A 139 20.53 -43.31 34.66
N GLN A 140 20.61 -42.89 33.39
CA GLN A 140 21.36 -43.62 32.36
C GLN A 140 22.88 -43.48 32.56
N GLU A 141 23.61 -44.58 32.42
CA GLU A 141 25.06 -44.68 32.74
C GLU A 141 25.95 -43.68 31.98
N ASN A 142 25.52 -43.21 30.80
CA ASN A 142 26.27 -42.27 29.95
C ASN A 142 25.55 -40.93 29.74
N TYR A 143 24.58 -40.57 30.58
CA TYR A 143 23.89 -39.29 30.46
C TYR A 143 24.87 -38.10 30.59
N GLN A 144 24.74 -37.14 29.67
CA GLN A 144 25.51 -35.90 29.67
C GLN A 144 24.56 -34.69 29.69
N PRO A 145 24.59 -33.83 30.72
CA PRO A 145 23.68 -32.68 30.80
C PRO A 145 23.76 -31.73 29.59
N GLN A 146 24.96 -31.51 29.07
CA GLN A 146 25.20 -30.67 27.89
C GLN A 146 24.66 -31.27 26.58
N ARG A 147 24.22 -32.53 26.58
CA ARG A 147 23.64 -33.23 25.42
C ARG A 147 22.12 -33.35 25.48
N GLU A 148 21.47 -32.76 26.48
CA GLU A 148 20.01 -32.83 26.63
C GLU A 148 19.22 -32.34 25.40
N LEU A 149 19.69 -31.28 24.72
CA LEU A 149 19.06 -30.82 23.49
C LEU A 149 19.11 -31.90 22.40
N ALA A 150 20.23 -32.60 22.27
CA ALA A 150 20.36 -33.71 21.34
C ALA A 150 19.42 -34.86 21.73
N TYR A 151 19.31 -35.20 23.01
CA TYR A 151 18.38 -36.22 23.47
C TYR A 151 16.92 -35.84 23.19
N ALA A 152 16.55 -34.57 23.37
CA ALA A 152 15.22 -34.06 23.05
C ALA A 152 14.91 -34.15 21.54
N ASN A 153 15.87 -33.77 20.69
CA ASN A 153 15.73 -33.88 19.24
C ASN A 153 15.63 -35.34 18.79
N LEU A 154 16.41 -36.24 19.39
CA LEU A 154 16.33 -37.68 19.11
C LEU A 154 15.00 -38.26 19.58
N ALA A 155 14.44 -37.82 20.71
CA ALA A 155 13.10 -38.24 21.12
C ALA A 155 12.02 -37.88 20.08
N LYS A 156 12.20 -36.82 19.29
CA LYS A 156 11.31 -36.48 18.17
C LYS A 156 11.58 -37.30 16.90
N LEU A 157 12.84 -37.62 16.63
CA LEU A 157 13.24 -38.44 15.48
C LEU A 157 12.91 -39.93 15.64
N MET A 158 12.98 -40.44 16.87
CA MET A 158 12.81 -41.86 17.18
C MET A 158 11.95 -42.04 18.45
N PRO A 159 10.66 -41.61 18.40
CA PRO A 159 9.77 -41.56 19.57
C PRO A 159 9.46 -42.91 20.21
N PHE A 160 9.70 -44.02 19.50
CA PHE A 160 9.45 -45.37 20.00
C PHE A 160 10.73 -46.07 20.50
N SER A 161 11.88 -45.39 20.48
CA SER A 161 13.13 -45.93 20.98
C SER A 161 13.26 -45.75 22.49
N ASP A 162 14.09 -46.59 23.12
CA ASP A 162 14.36 -46.46 24.56
C ASP A 162 15.28 -45.27 24.88
N LEU A 163 15.26 -44.85 26.15
CA LEU A 163 16.07 -43.72 26.64
C LEU A 163 17.57 -43.94 26.43
N ARG A 164 18.02 -45.20 26.52
CA ARG A 164 19.42 -45.58 26.32
C ARG A 164 19.86 -45.26 24.89
N THR A 165 19.03 -45.56 23.91
CA THR A 165 19.29 -45.28 22.49
C THR A 165 19.44 -43.77 22.25
N TRP A 166 18.57 -42.95 22.85
CA TRP A 166 18.69 -41.49 22.74
C TRP A 166 20.01 -40.99 23.34
N VAL A 167 20.43 -41.50 24.50
CA VAL A 167 21.71 -41.15 25.13
C VAL A 167 22.90 -41.58 24.27
N GLU A 168 22.92 -42.83 23.82
CA GLU A 168 24.03 -43.37 23.02
C GLU A 168 24.19 -42.64 21.69
N GLN A 169 23.10 -42.38 20.96
CA GLN A 169 23.16 -41.67 19.68
C GLN A 169 23.44 -40.18 19.89
N GLY A 170 22.85 -39.55 20.91
CA GLY A 170 23.04 -38.13 21.18
C GLY A 170 24.48 -37.79 21.57
N ASN A 171 25.14 -38.70 22.29
CA ASN A 171 26.55 -38.56 22.66
C ASN A 171 27.51 -38.79 21.49
N ARG A 172 27.09 -39.53 20.45
CA ARG A 172 27.90 -39.77 19.24
C ARG A 172 27.89 -38.57 18.29
N LEU A 173 26.91 -37.68 18.40
CA LEU A 173 26.83 -36.50 17.53
C LEU A 173 28.03 -35.57 17.79
N PRO A 174 28.72 -35.10 16.73
CA PRO A 174 29.80 -34.12 16.86
C PRO A 174 29.33 -32.85 17.59
N GLU A 175 30.24 -32.17 18.28
CA GLU A 175 29.97 -30.82 18.76
C GLU A 175 29.68 -29.89 17.57
N GLY A 176 28.68 -29.02 17.70
CA GLY A 176 28.27 -28.10 16.63
C GLY A 176 27.35 -28.70 15.56
N HIS A 177 27.05 -30.00 15.62
CA HIS A 177 26.06 -30.62 14.72
C HIS A 177 24.69 -29.93 14.89
N PRO A 178 23.88 -29.70 13.82
CA PRO A 178 22.58 -29.01 13.93
C PRO A 178 21.67 -29.56 15.04
N LEU A 179 21.53 -30.88 15.14
CA LEU A 179 20.76 -31.55 16.22
C LEU A 179 21.32 -31.37 17.65
N THR A 180 22.51 -30.80 17.82
CA THR A 180 23.12 -30.53 19.15
C THR A 180 23.04 -29.05 19.54
N VAL A 181 22.76 -28.16 18.59
CA VAL A 181 22.76 -26.70 18.81
C VAL A 181 21.43 -26.03 18.44
N GLN A 182 20.61 -26.66 17.59
CA GLN A 182 19.28 -26.18 17.20
C GLN A 182 18.20 -27.11 17.73
N ALA A 183 17.13 -26.55 18.30
CA ALA A 183 15.96 -27.31 18.72
C ALA A 183 15.08 -27.64 17.51
N VAL A 184 14.86 -28.92 17.25
CA VAL A 184 13.88 -29.38 16.26
C VAL A 184 12.50 -29.11 16.84
N GLU A 185 11.66 -28.38 16.12
CA GLU A 185 10.27 -28.13 16.47
C GLU A 185 9.42 -29.35 16.11
N PHE A 186 9.49 -29.81 14.86
CA PHE A 186 8.81 -31.02 14.37
C PHE A 186 9.54 -31.67 13.19
N VAL A 187 9.20 -32.94 12.94
CA VAL A 187 9.79 -33.78 11.89
C VAL A 187 8.66 -34.22 10.96
N LEU A 188 8.74 -33.82 9.69
CA LEU A 188 7.70 -34.10 8.70
C LEU A 188 8.18 -35.20 7.75
N PRO A 189 7.55 -36.39 7.74
CA PRO A 189 7.81 -37.38 6.70
C PRO A 189 7.19 -36.95 5.37
N LEU A 190 7.98 -37.07 4.30
CA LEU A 190 7.62 -36.61 2.97
C LEU A 190 7.62 -37.77 1.97
N ASP A 191 6.69 -37.70 1.03
CA ASP A 191 6.64 -38.59 -0.12
C ASP A 191 7.63 -38.18 -1.23
N GLN A 192 7.62 -38.93 -2.33
CA GLN A 192 8.49 -38.67 -3.49
C GLN A 192 8.30 -37.29 -4.15
N ASN A 193 7.14 -36.65 -3.95
CA ASN A 193 6.80 -35.33 -4.48
C ASN A 193 6.99 -34.22 -3.43
N GLY A 194 7.49 -34.55 -2.23
CA GLY A 194 7.62 -33.62 -1.11
C GLY A 194 6.30 -33.39 -0.35
N GLY A 195 5.27 -34.19 -0.61
CA GLY A 195 3.97 -34.16 0.08
C GLY A 195 4.04 -34.74 1.48
N LEU A 196 3.28 -34.18 2.43
CA LEU A 196 3.23 -34.68 3.81
C LEU A 196 2.60 -36.07 3.89
N VAL A 197 3.34 -37.06 4.40
CA VAL A 197 2.83 -38.39 4.70
C VAL A 197 2.19 -38.39 6.09
N THR A 198 0.86 -38.40 6.14
CA THR A 198 0.14 -38.30 7.42
C THR A 198 -0.09 -39.65 8.08
N GLY A 199 -0.21 -40.77 7.35
CA GLY A 199 -0.35 -42.13 7.90
C GLY A 199 0.48 -43.14 7.11
N LEU A 200 0.61 -44.37 7.62
CA LEU A 200 1.36 -45.45 6.96
C LEU A 200 0.60 -46.78 7.03
N HIS A 201 0.59 -47.50 5.92
CA HIS A 201 0.09 -48.88 5.85
C HIS A 201 1.25 -49.89 5.85
N ARG A 202 1.04 -51.09 6.43
CA ARG A 202 2.07 -52.14 6.49
C ARG A 202 2.62 -52.57 5.11
N ASP A 203 1.80 -52.44 4.07
CA ASP A 203 2.17 -52.83 2.70
C ASP A 203 2.76 -51.68 1.86
N ARG A 204 2.82 -50.45 2.41
CA ARG A 204 3.25 -49.23 1.69
C ARG A 204 4.31 -48.46 2.47
N LEU A 205 5.37 -49.16 2.88
CA LEU A 205 6.44 -48.58 3.71
C LEU A 205 7.43 -47.72 2.92
N ASP A 206 7.43 -47.81 1.60
CA ASP A 206 8.21 -47.01 0.68
C ASP A 206 7.57 -45.64 0.38
N GLU A 207 6.42 -45.31 0.97
CA GLU A 207 5.82 -43.97 0.79
C GLU A 207 6.69 -42.84 1.32
N ILE A 208 7.44 -43.06 2.42
CA ILE A 208 8.36 -42.04 2.96
C ILE A 208 9.69 -42.12 2.23
N GLN A 209 10.01 -41.05 1.50
CA GLN A 209 11.25 -40.91 0.74
C GLN A 209 12.21 -39.89 1.38
N ALA A 210 11.69 -38.94 2.15
CA ALA A 210 12.48 -37.95 2.86
C ALA A 210 11.84 -37.55 4.20
N ILE A 211 12.60 -36.85 5.03
CA ILE A 211 12.08 -36.09 6.17
C ILE A 211 12.49 -34.64 6.08
N ARG A 212 11.61 -33.73 6.51
CA ARG A 212 11.93 -32.33 6.75
C ARG A 212 12.07 -32.08 8.25
N LEU A 213 13.26 -31.69 8.67
CA LEU A 213 13.57 -31.22 10.01
C LEU A 213 13.26 -29.72 10.07
N VAL A 214 12.26 -29.35 10.88
CA VAL A 214 11.91 -27.94 11.09
C VAL A 214 12.48 -27.51 12.43
N PHE A 215 13.35 -26.50 12.41
CA PHE A 215 13.98 -25.98 13.62
C PHE A 215 13.20 -24.78 14.18
N ARG A 216 13.23 -24.61 15.51
CA ARG A 216 12.51 -23.53 16.20
C ARG A 216 13.03 -22.13 15.85
N GLN A 217 14.33 -21.99 15.56
CA GLN A 217 15.00 -20.71 15.30
C GLN A 217 15.92 -20.75 14.07
N GLY A 218 15.68 -21.68 13.14
CA GLY A 218 16.52 -21.86 11.96
C GLY A 218 15.73 -22.38 10.76
N ALA A 219 16.34 -22.29 9.58
CA ALA A 219 15.77 -22.78 8.35
C ALA A 219 15.61 -24.31 8.40
N MET A 220 14.56 -24.82 7.74
CA MET A 220 14.35 -26.27 7.64
C MET A 220 15.47 -26.98 6.87
N GLU A 221 15.62 -28.28 7.12
CA GLU A 221 16.52 -29.15 6.36
C GLU A 221 15.77 -30.40 5.88
N GLU A 222 15.97 -30.79 4.62
CA GLU A 222 15.40 -32.02 4.05
C GLU A 222 16.48 -33.09 3.91
N HIS A 223 16.17 -34.30 4.39
CA HIS A 223 17.09 -35.43 4.35
C HIS A 223 16.40 -36.66 3.74
N PRO A 224 16.97 -37.28 2.70
CA PRO A 224 16.47 -38.54 2.17
C PRO A 224 16.49 -39.63 3.24
N VAL A 225 15.54 -40.56 3.18
CA VAL A 225 15.50 -41.71 4.08
C VAL A 225 15.36 -43.02 3.31
N SER A 226 15.83 -44.11 3.92
CA SER A 226 15.64 -45.46 3.37
C SER A 226 15.11 -46.39 4.44
N LEU A 227 14.11 -47.21 4.10
CA LEU A 227 13.56 -48.20 5.02
C LEU A 227 14.66 -49.15 5.52
N GLN A 228 14.78 -49.29 6.84
CA GLN A 228 15.75 -50.16 7.47
C GLN A 228 15.11 -51.48 7.90
N LYS A 229 14.03 -51.41 8.70
CA LYS A 229 13.26 -52.57 9.18
C LYS A 229 11.94 -52.14 9.83
N THR A 230 11.05 -53.09 10.07
CA THR A 230 9.89 -52.92 10.98
C THR A 230 10.20 -53.46 12.38
N MET A 231 9.55 -52.92 13.41
CA MET A 231 9.59 -53.41 14.78
C MET A 231 8.25 -54.02 15.16
N GLY A 232 8.18 -55.37 15.16
CA GLY A 232 6.98 -56.11 15.51
C GLY A 232 5.76 -55.78 14.65
N ASP A 233 5.99 -55.39 13.38
CA ASP A 233 4.97 -54.90 12.42
C ASP A 233 4.15 -53.69 12.90
N LEU A 234 4.60 -53.00 13.95
CA LEU A 234 3.92 -51.85 14.55
C LEU A 234 4.52 -50.52 14.13
N VAL A 235 5.85 -50.47 13.95
CA VAL A 235 6.58 -49.22 13.67
C VAL A 235 7.59 -49.49 12.56
N ALA A 236 7.64 -48.61 11.57
CA ALA A 236 8.71 -48.60 10.57
C ALA A 236 9.90 -47.79 11.10
N MET A 237 11.11 -48.27 10.83
CA MET A 237 12.34 -47.55 11.10
C MET A 237 13.09 -47.35 9.78
N TYR A 238 13.50 -46.12 9.55
CA TYR A 238 14.27 -45.67 8.39
C TYR A 238 15.65 -45.23 8.84
N THR A 239 16.59 -45.18 7.92
CA THR A 239 17.90 -44.52 8.11
C THR A 239 17.89 -43.17 7.42
N ILE A 240 18.24 -42.12 8.15
CA ILE A 240 18.42 -40.76 7.61
C ILE A 240 19.75 -40.73 6.86
N GLN A 241 19.71 -40.53 5.56
CA GLN A 241 20.90 -40.49 4.72
C GLN A 241 21.74 -39.25 5.04
N GLY A 242 23.07 -39.38 4.93
CA GLY A 242 24.02 -38.31 5.28
C GLY A 242 24.29 -38.16 6.78
N ILE A 243 23.29 -38.33 7.64
CA ILE A 243 23.43 -38.24 9.11
C ILE A 243 23.69 -39.63 9.73
N GLY A 244 23.13 -40.70 9.16
CA GLY A 244 23.30 -42.08 9.64
C GLY A 244 22.51 -42.39 10.92
N LEU A 245 21.57 -41.54 11.31
CA LEU A 245 20.68 -41.75 12.44
C LEU A 245 19.41 -42.52 12.03
N PRO A 246 18.84 -43.36 12.92
CA PRO A 246 17.54 -43.95 12.69
C PRO A 246 16.42 -42.90 12.82
N TYR A 247 15.38 -43.05 12.03
CA TYR A 247 14.14 -42.28 12.09
C TYR A 247 12.95 -43.24 12.24
N GLN A 248 12.04 -42.93 13.15
CA GLN A 248 10.77 -43.63 13.33
C GLN A 248 9.66 -42.61 13.18
N PRO A 249 8.76 -42.73 12.17
CA PRO A 249 7.58 -41.90 12.08
C PRO A 249 6.79 -42.04 13.38
N GLY A 250 6.29 -40.94 13.95
CA GLY A 250 5.51 -40.94 15.20
C GLY A 250 4.11 -41.54 15.08
N THR A 251 3.92 -42.51 14.19
CA THR A 251 2.64 -43.17 13.88
C THR A 251 2.85 -44.67 13.78
N TYR A 252 1.86 -45.44 14.24
CA TYR A 252 1.86 -46.89 14.08
C TYR A 252 1.47 -47.29 12.65
N LEU A 253 1.97 -48.43 12.19
CA LEU A 253 1.63 -49.03 10.89
C LEU A 253 0.22 -49.59 10.93
N ALA A 254 -0.67 -49.05 10.10
CA ALA A 254 -2.03 -49.53 9.97
C ALA A 254 -2.07 -50.94 9.35
N ALA A 255 -2.98 -51.74 9.87
CA ALA A 255 -3.29 -53.10 9.46
C ALA A 255 -4.81 -53.21 9.25
N LEU A 256 -5.32 -52.43 8.30
CA LEU A 256 -6.74 -52.41 7.94
C LEU A 256 -6.90 -53.02 6.55
N ASP A 257 -7.82 -53.98 6.42
CA ASP A 257 -8.11 -54.60 5.12
C ASP A 257 -8.67 -53.58 4.12
N ALA A 258 -8.22 -53.66 2.86
CA ALA A 258 -8.62 -52.73 1.80
C ALA A 258 -10.14 -52.69 1.59
N SER A 259 -10.84 -53.82 1.73
CA SER A 259 -12.31 -53.87 1.59
C SER A 259 -13.02 -53.08 2.69
N LYS A 260 -12.41 -52.95 3.88
CA LYS A 260 -12.96 -52.18 5.01
C LYS A 260 -12.73 -50.69 4.83
N LEU A 261 -11.61 -50.31 4.24
CA LEU A 261 -11.39 -48.94 3.80
C LEU A 261 -12.40 -48.56 2.72
N GLU A 262 -12.62 -49.41 1.71
CA GLU A 262 -13.64 -49.20 0.67
C GLU A 262 -15.06 -49.08 1.25
N GLU A 263 -15.42 -49.91 2.24
CA GLU A 263 -16.71 -49.83 2.95
C GLU A 263 -16.90 -48.47 3.63
N ALA A 264 -15.86 -47.95 4.30
CA ALA A 264 -15.89 -46.63 4.92
C ALA A 264 -16.00 -45.49 3.90
N VAL A 265 -15.23 -45.57 2.80
CA VAL A 265 -15.31 -44.59 1.70
C VAL A 265 -16.70 -44.56 1.09
N GLN A 266 -17.29 -45.74 0.83
CA GLN A 266 -18.63 -45.84 0.27
C GLN A 266 -19.68 -45.24 1.20
N LEU A 267 -19.60 -45.52 2.50
CA LEU A 267 -20.49 -44.93 3.51
C LEU A 267 -20.43 -43.41 3.46
N VAL A 268 -19.22 -42.86 3.57
CA VAL A 268 -19.01 -41.41 3.65
C VAL A 268 -19.37 -40.71 2.33
N SER A 269 -19.17 -41.36 1.18
CA SER A 269 -19.47 -40.78 -0.14
C SER A 269 -20.96 -40.46 -0.35
N ASN A 270 -21.83 -41.11 0.42
CA ASN A 270 -23.28 -40.90 0.37
C ASN A 270 -23.73 -39.65 1.13
N TYR A 271 -22.87 -39.03 1.95
CA TYR A 271 -23.24 -37.83 2.70
C TYR A 271 -23.22 -36.58 1.80
N ASP A 272 -24.37 -35.91 1.74
CA ASP A 272 -24.52 -34.60 1.13
C ASP A 272 -24.15 -33.49 2.13
N TYR A 273 -23.33 -32.53 1.68
CA TYR A 273 -22.85 -31.49 2.59
C TYR A 273 -23.99 -30.61 3.10
N ALA A 274 -24.82 -30.07 2.19
CA ALA A 274 -25.83 -29.08 2.54
C ALA A 274 -26.93 -29.65 3.44
N THR A 275 -27.34 -30.90 3.22
CA THR A 275 -28.50 -31.49 3.92
C THR A 275 -28.13 -32.39 5.09
N GLN A 276 -26.93 -32.99 5.11
CA GLN A 276 -26.54 -33.97 6.14
C GLN A 276 -25.34 -33.56 6.98
N ILE A 277 -24.35 -32.85 6.41
CA ILE A 277 -23.14 -32.45 7.15
C ILE A 277 -23.34 -31.08 7.81
N ALA A 278 -23.81 -30.09 7.07
CA ALA A 278 -24.06 -28.74 7.57
C ALA A 278 -25.19 -28.69 8.62
N SER A 279 -26.07 -29.70 8.66
CA SER A 279 -27.14 -29.83 9.67
C SER A 279 -26.63 -30.11 11.09
N LEU A 280 -25.32 -30.32 11.27
CA LEU A 280 -24.66 -30.30 12.58
C LEU A 280 -24.73 -28.92 13.26
N THR A 281 -24.87 -27.87 12.46
CA THR A 281 -25.11 -26.50 12.92
C THR A 281 -26.57 -26.10 12.68
N GLN A 282 -27.09 -25.13 13.45
CA GLN A 282 -28.52 -24.76 13.38
C GLN A 282 -28.80 -23.70 12.31
N GLU A 283 -27.78 -22.95 11.91
CA GLU A 283 -27.86 -21.89 10.92
C GLU A 283 -27.74 -22.39 9.48
N GLU A 284 -28.17 -21.54 8.54
CA GLU A 284 -27.91 -21.75 7.11
C GLU A 284 -26.50 -21.27 6.77
N GLU A 285 -25.65 -22.19 6.32
CA GLU A 285 -24.27 -21.87 5.94
C GLU A 285 -24.18 -21.28 4.53
N SER A 286 -23.08 -20.57 4.26
CA SER A 286 -22.77 -20.11 2.90
C SER A 286 -22.66 -21.28 1.92
N ARG A 287 -23.20 -21.10 0.70
CA ARG A 287 -23.03 -22.06 -0.40
C ARG A 287 -21.58 -22.41 -0.68
N LEU A 288 -20.65 -21.51 -0.33
CA LEU A 288 -19.22 -21.69 -0.55
C LEU A 288 -18.66 -22.94 0.14
N TYR A 289 -19.20 -23.34 1.29
CA TYR A 289 -18.76 -24.57 1.96
C TYR A 289 -19.24 -25.84 1.25
N THR A 290 -20.49 -25.85 0.78
CA THR A 290 -21.03 -26.93 -0.05
C THR A 290 -20.27 -27.06 -1.36
N ASP A 291 -20.00 -25.94 -2.01
CA ASP A 291 -19.28 -25.90 -3.26
C ASP A 291 -17.84 -26.39 -3.10
N HIS A 292 -17.14 -25.94 -2.04
CA HIS A 292 -15.78 -26.40 -1.74
C HIS A 292 -15.74 -27.89 -1.45
N TYR A 293 -16.70 -28.39 -0.66
CA TYR A 293 -16.79 -29.82 -0.36
C TYR A 293 -16.91 -30.64 -1.64
N ASN A 294 -17.83 -30.26 -2.53
CA ASN A 294 -18.07 -30.99 -3.78
C ASN A 294 -16.89 -30.89 -4.76
N GLN A 295 -16.19 -29.75 -4.80
CA GLN A 295 -15.12 -29.48 -5.77
C GLN A 295 -13.74 -29.95 -5.31
N ALA A 296 -13.49 -30.03 -4.00
CA ALA A 296 -12.15 -30.34 -3.47
C ALA A 296 -12.15 -31.58 -2.56
N VAL A 297 -13.01 -31.60 -1.53
CA VAL A 297 -12.97 -32.64 -0.50
C VAL A 297 -13.53 -33.97 -1.01
N LYS A 298 -14.71 -33.94 -1.64
CA LYS A 298 -15.41 -35.13 -2.13
C LYS A 298 -14.64 -35.86 -3.24
N LEU A 299 -13.92 -35.12 -4.09
CA LEU A 299 -13.08 -35.71 -5.14
C LEU A 299 -11.87 -36.47 -4.56
N ASN A 300 -11.40 -36.09 -3.37
CA ASN A 300 -10.26 -36.70 -2.69
C ASN A 300 -10.66 -37.54 -1.47
N LEU A 301 -11.93 -37.96 -1.41
CA LEU A 301 -12.52 -38.56 -0.21
C LEU A 301 -11.83 -39.86 0.21
N SER A 302 -11.42 -40.70 -0.74
CA SER A 302 -10.71 -41.95 -0.46
C SER A 302 -9.42 -41.70 0.34
N ALA A 303 -8.60 -40.75 -0.13
CA ALA A 303 -7.38 -40.35 0.54
C ALA A 303 -7.68 -39.72 1.92
N LEU A 304 -8.72 -38.89 2.04
CA LEU A 304 -9.10 -38.30 3.32
C LEU A 304 -9.51 -39.36 4.36
N VAL A 305 -10.37 -40.31 3.98
CA VAL A 305 -10.80 -41.40 4.86
C VAL A 305 -9.60 -42.22 5.30
N GLU A 306 -8.69 -42.55 4.39
CA GLU A 306 -7.45 -43.25 4.72
C GLU A 306 -6.62 -42.48 5.75
N LYS A 307 -6.37 -41.18 5.51
CA LYS A 307 -5.63 -40.31 6.44
C LYS A 307 -6.28 -40.29 7.82
N ILE A 308 -7.61 -40.16 7.90
CA ILE A 308 -8.34 -40.18 9.18
C ILE A 308 -8.14 -41.53 9.90
N LEU A 309 -8.34 -42.65 9.21
CA LEU A 309 -8.25 -43.97 9.84
C LEU A 309 -6.85 -44.36 10.29
N PHE A 310 -5.81 -43.84 9.63
CA PHE A 310 -4.42 -44.16 9.94
C PHE A 310 -3.78 -43.21 10.96
N THR A 311 -4.41 -42.07 11.25
CA THR A 311 -3.84 -41.05 12.15
C THR A 311 -4.60 -40.87 13.44
N GLN A 312 -5.91 -41.09 13.44
CA GLN A 312 -6.72 -40.77 14.60
C GLN A 312 -6.68 -41.90 15.63
N ALA A 313 -6.35 -41.56 16.88
CA ALA A 313 -6.27 -42.52 17.98
C ALA A 313 -7.58 -43.28 18.25
N GLN A 314 -8.72 -42.71 17.84
CA GLN A 314 -10.03 -43.36 17.91
C GLN A 314 -10.18 -44.52 16.91
N TYR A 315 -9.31 -44.66 15.91
CA TYR A 315 -9.28 -45.81 15.01
C TYR A 315 -7.96 -46.56 15.21
N PRO A 316 -7.86 -47.50 16.17
CA PRO A 316 -6.64 -48.26 16.45
C PRO A 316 -6.35 -49.33 15.36
N THR A 317 -6.23 -48.88 14.11
CA THR A 317 -6.04 -49.71 12.91
C THR A 317 -4.72 -50.48 12.91
N TYR A 318 -3.77 -50.13 13.78
CA TYR A 318 -2.48 -50.81 13.92
C TYR A 318 -2.56 -52.23 14.52
N SER A 319 -3.66 -52.56 15.22
CA SER A 319 -3.80 -53.82 15.94
C SER A 319 -4.56 -54.85 15.13
N SER A 320 -3.98 -56.03 14.89
CA SER A 320 -4.64 -57.16 14.22
C SER A 320 -5.50 -58.02 15.16
N HIS A 321 -5.68 -57.63 16.43
CA HIS A 321 -6.51 -58.36 17.38
C HIS A 321 -8.00 -58.26 17.00
N GLU A 322 -8.69 -59.40 16.92
CA GLU A 322 -10.08 -59.49 16.43
C GLU A 322 -11.03 -58.52 17.15
N GLY A 323 -11.00 -58.47 18.48
CA GLY A 323 -11.85 -57.53 19.24
C GLY A 323 -11.54 -56.04 19.00
N ILE A 324 -10.30 -55.68 18.66
CA ILE A 324 -9.93 -54.28 18.35
C ILE A 324 -10.34 -53.95 16.91
N GLN A 325 -10.18 -54.90 15.98
CA GLN A 325 -10.69 -54.77 14.61
C GLN A 325 -12.22 -54.61 14.61
N GLN A 326 -12.94 -55.38 15.43
CA GLN A 326 -14.38 -55.23 15.60
C GLN A 326 -14.77 -53.84 16.15
N LEU A 327 -14.02 -53.30 17.12
CA LEU A 327 -14.22 -51.93 17.61
C LEU A 327 -14.00 -50.89 16.51
N VAL A 328 -12.98 -51.05 15.67
CA VAL A 328 -12.76 -50.18 14.49
C VAL A 328 -13.98 -50.24 13.58
N LEU A 329 -14.47 -51.43 13.24
CA LEU A 329 -15.65 -51.61 12.39
C LEU A 329 -16.94 -51.01 12.97
N GLU A 330 -17.10 -51.03 14.29
CA GLU A 330 -18.23 -50.37 14.97
C GLU A 330 -18.11 -48.85 14.83
N ARG A 331 -16.93 -48.28 15.10
CA ARG A 331 -16.68 -46.83 14.96
C ARG A 331 -16.77 -46.34 13.52
N LEU A 332 -16.45 -47.19 12.53
CA LEU A 332 -16.63 -46.87 11.12
C LEU A 332 -18.09 -46.61 10.75
N LYS A 333 -19.05 -47.16 11.51
CA LYS A 333 -20.49 -47.03 11.26
C LYS A 333 -21.13 -45.85 12.01
N GLU A 334 -20.36 -45.14 12.83
CA GLU A 334 -20.83 -43.96 13.55
C GLU A 334 -20.94 -42.76 12.58
N GLU A 335 -22.13 -42.55 12.02
CA GLU A 335 -22.33 -41.51 11.00
C GLU A 335 -22.02 -40.10 11.52
N ASP A 336 -22.39 -39.80 12.76
CA ASP A 336 -22.25 -38.46 13.34
C ASP A 336 -20.76 -38.09 13.48
N SER A 337 -19.94 -39.05 13.94
CA SER A 337 -18.47 -38.90 14.01
C SER A 337 -17.87 -38.56 12.64
N TRP A 338 -18.35 -39.20 11.55
CA TRP A 338 -17.90 -38.89 10.20
C TRP A 338 -18.35 -37.51 9.73
N LYS A 339 -19.62 -37.15 9.96
CA LYS A 339 -20.15 -35.83 9.58
C LYS A 339 -19.36 -34.72 10.29
N GLU A 340 -19.05 -34.87 11.58
CA GLU A 340 -18.27 -33.89 12.35
C GLU A 340 -16.84 -33.73 11.80
N LEU A 341 -16.17 -34.84 11.46
CA LEU A 341 -14.83 -34.82 10.86
C LEU A 341 -14.84 -34.17 9.47
N LEU A 342 -15.81 -34.51 8.61
CA LEU A 342 -15.91 -33.94 7.27
C LEU A 342 -16.26 -32.46 7.30
N TYR A 343 -17.18 -32.05 8.17
CA TYR A 343 -17.53 -30.65 8.41
C TYR A 343 -16.27 -29.86 8.78
N SER A 344 -15.52 -30.39 9.76
CA SER A 344 -14.32 -29.72 10.25
C SER A 344 -13.19 -29.68 9.23
N TYR A 345 -12.89 -30.80 8.58
CA TYR A 345 -11.88 -30.84 7.55
C TYR A 345 -12.24 -29.94 6.36
N ASN A 346 -13.52 -29.87 5.96
CA ASN A 346 -13.97 -28.98 4.88
C ASN A 346 -13.63 -27.50 5.19
N TYR A 347 -13.88 -27.05 6.42
CA TYR A 347 -13.54 -25.69 6.85
C TYR A 347 -12.03 -25.43 6.83
N TYR A 348 -11.24 -26.31 7.48
CA TYR A 348 -9.79 -26.10 7.54
C TYR A 348 -9.12 -26.27 6.18
N ASN A 349 -9.61 -27.17 5.33
CA ASN A 349 -9.13 -27.30 3.95
C ASN A 349 -9.49 -26.08 3.12
N LYS A 350 -10.68 -25.49 3.28
CA LYS A 350 -11.06 -24.28 2.54
C LYS A 350 -10.21 -23.07 2.92
N TRP A 351 -9.98 -22.84 4.21
CA TRP A 351 -9.35 -21.59 4.69
C TRP A 351 -7.86 -21.71 5.00
N TYR A 352 -7.36 -22.92 5.23
CA TYR A 352 -5.95 -23.18 5.53
C TYR A 352 -5.32 -24.18 4.55
N GLY A 353 -5.95 -24.47 3.42
CA GLY A 353 -5.37 -25.24 2.31
C GLY A 353 -4.27 -24.47 1.57
N ILE A 354 -3.23 -24.07 2.30
CA ILE A 354 -2.10 -23.27 1.84
C ILE A 354 -0.88 -24.18 1.77
N ASN A 355 -0.23 -24.24 0.61
CA ASN A 355 0.92 -25.10 0.39
C ASN A 355 2.24 -24.42 0.77
N TYR A 356 3.04 -25.09 1.61
CA TYR A 356 4.40 -24.70 1.96
C TYR A 356 5.37 -25.76 1.46
N ARG A 357 5.77 -25.65 0.18
CA ARG A 357 6.73 -26.56 -0.46
C ARG A 357 6.29 -28.02 -0.31
N GLY A 358 5.09 -28.35 -0.80
CA GLY A 358 4.50 -29.69 -0.73
C GLY A 358 3.76 -30.00 0.58
N VAL A 359 3.94 -29.22 1.65
CA VAL A 359 3.21 -29.41 2.91
C VAL A 359 1.98 -28.52 2.96
N ASP A 360 0.79 -29.11 2.87
CA ASP A 360 -0.47 -28.38 3.01
C ASP A 360 -0.78 -28.07 4.49
N LEU A 361 -1.01 -26.79 4.79
CA LEU A 361 -1.27 -26.34 6.16
C LEU A 361 -2.56 -26.94 6.74
N SER A 362 -3.58 -27.20 5.92
CA SER A 362 -4.81 -27.88 6.38
C SER A 362 -4.52 -29.28 6.91
N ASP A 363 -3.64 -30.01 6.23
CA ASP A 363 -3.26 -31.37 6.62
C ASP A 363 -2.35 -31.36 7.84
N LEU A 364 -1.42 -30.41 7.89
CA LEU A 364 -0.55 -30.22 9.05
C LEU A 364 -1.36 -29.84 10.30
N LEU A 365 -2.34 -28.93 10.18
CA LEU A 365 -3.25 -28.60 11.28
C LEU A 365 -4.09 -29.82 11.67
N PHE A 366 -4.76 -30.45 10.72
CA PHE A 366 -5.78 -31.45 11.04
C PHE A 366 -5.18 -32.79 11.50
N PHE A 367 -4.08 -33.26 10.92
CA PHE A 367 -3.50 -34.58 11.23
C PHE A 367 -2.25 -34.54 12.10
N ARG A 368 -1.66 -33.35 12.29
CA ARG A 368 -0.42 -33.13 13.03
C ARG A 368 -0.45 -31.86 13.88
N GLY A 369 -1.62 -31.27 14.15
CA GLY A 369 -1.73 -29.97 14.79
C GLY A 369 -1.08 -29.88 16.16
N ASN A 370 -1.06 -30.96 16.95
CA ASN A 370 -0.32 -31.03 18.21
C ASN A 370 1.21 -30.80 18.08
N GLN A 371 1.77 -31.02 16.89
CA GLN A 371 3.17 -30.69 16.59
C GLN A 371 3.36 -29.20 16.28
N LEU A 372 2.33 -28.52 15.77
CA LEU A 372 2.33 -27.07 15.55
C LEU A 372 2.11 -26.30 16.85
N ALA A 373 1.12 -26.70 17.63
CA ALA A 373 0.84 -26.13 18.93
C ALA A 373 0.09 -27.13 19.83
N GLU A 374 0.41 -27.13 21.11
CA GLU A 374 -0.24 -27.98 22.09
C GLU A 374 -1.76 -27.70 22.14
N GLY A 375 -2.55 -28.77 22.09
CA GLY A 375 -4.01 -28.69 22.13
C GLY A 375 -4.67 -28.61 20.76
N LEU A 376 -3.94 -28.50 19.64
CA LEU A 376 -4.54 -28.57 18.30
C LEU A 376 -4.68 -30.02 17.79
N SER A 377 -5.22 -30.92 18.61
CA SER A 377 -5.60 -32.26 18.14
C SER A 377 -6.79 -32.18 17.18
N THR A 378 -6.97 -33.18 16.32
CA THR A 378 -8.14 -33.25 15.41
C THR A 378 -9.45 -33.12 16.17
N VAL A 379 -9.60 -33.85 17.28
CA VAL A 379 -10.78 -33.78 18.14
C VAL A 379 -11.00 -32.37 18.68
N ASN A 380 -9.95 -31.68 19.13
CA ASN A 380 -10.11 -30.32 19.65
C ASN A 380 -10.39 -29.31 18.52
N LEU A 381 -9.77 -29.44 17.35
CA LEU A 381 -10.05 -28.61 16.19
C LEU A 381 -11.50 -28.76 15.70
N THR A 382 -12.03 -29.98 15.70
CA THR A 382 -13.44 -30.28 15.42
C THR A 382 -14.35 -29.65 16.47
N HIS A 383 -14.04 -29.82 17.75
CA HIS A 383 -14.79 -29.21 18.85
C HIS A 383 -14.78 -27.68 18.78
N LEU A 384 -13.61 -27.06 18.58
CA LEU A 384 -13.46 -25.60 18.46
C LEU A 384 -14.30 -25.04 17.30
N LEU A 385 -14.35 -25.73 16.16
CA LEU A 385 -15.16 -25.30 15.04
C LEU A 385 -16.65 -25.46 15.31
N LEU A 386 -17.11 -26.63 15.77
CA LEU A 386 -18.54 -26.89 16.00
C LEU A 386 -19.13 -26.02 17.12
N THR A 387 -18.33 -25.72 18.15
CA THR A 387 -18.75 -24.88 19.28
C THR A 387 -18.57 -23.38 19.04
N ALA A 388 -17.89 -22.98 17.96
CA ALA A 388 -17.82 -21.57 17.61
C ALA A 388 -19.23 -20.97 17.40
N PRO A 389 -19.44 -19.69 17.65
CA PRO A 389 -20.64 -19.01 17.19
C PRO A 389 -20.69 -18.94 15.66
N SER A 390 -21.88 -18.97 15.07
CA SER A 390 -22.07 -18.88 13.60
C SER A 390 -21.41 -17.62 13.01
N GLU A 391 -21.53 -16.47 13.68
CA GLU A 391 -20.91 -15.18 13.33
C GLU A 391 -19.37 -15.19 13.28
N GLN A 392 -18.72 -16.24 13.77
CA GLN A 392 -17.28 -16.46 13.64
C GLN A 392 -16.94 -17.38 12.47
N ARG A 393 -17.84 -18.32 12.12
CA ARG A 393 -17.68 -19.26 11.00
C ARG A 393 -18.05 -18.67 9.64
N GLU A 394 -18.70 -17.53 9.60
CA GLU A 394 -19.01 -16.84 8.34
C GLU A 394 -17.74 -16.57 7.51
N THR A 395 -17.87 -16.67 6.19
CA THR A 395 -16.74 -16.62 5.25
C THR A 395 -15.97 -15.31 5.28
N HIS A 396 -16.63 -14.20 5.67
CA HIS A 396 -16.00 -12.88 5.76
C HIS A 396 -15.37 -12.61 7.14
N ARG A 397 -15.37 -13.63 8.01
CA ARG A 397 -14.97 -13.55 9.43
C ARG A 397 -13.83 -14.52 9.75
N THR A 398 -13.10 -15.01 8.74
CA THR A 398 -11.97 -15.95 8.86
C THR A 398 -10.93 -15.52 9.92
N VAL A 399 -10.56 -14.24 9.95
CA VAL A 399 -9.62 -13.70 10.95
C VAL A 399 -10.22 -13.69 12.37
N VAL A 400 -11.54 -13.51 12.49
CA VAL A 400 -12.25 -13.58 13.77
C VAL A 400 -12.23 -15.01 14.30
N PHE A 401 -12.52 -16.00 13.45
CA PHE A 401 -12.38 -17.40 13.84
C PHE A 401 -10.96 -17.71 14.30
N TYR A 402 -9.94 -17.34 13.52
CA TYR A 402 -8.54 -17.54 13.89
C TYR A 402 -8.23 -16.96 15.27
N ASN A 403 -8.60 -15.70 15.49
CA ASN A 403 -8.31 -14.99 16.73
C ASN A 403 -8.98 -15.61 17.97
N ASN A 404 -10.17 -16.23 17.82
CA ASN A 404 -10.91 -16.81 18.93
C ASN A 404 -10.60 -18.30 19.14
N ALA A 405 -10.40 -19.06 18.06
CA ALA A 405 -10.24 -20.52 18.12
C ALA A 405 -8.79 -20.97 18.12
N LEU A 406 -7.91 -20.35 17.31
CA LEU A 406 -6.56 -20.88 17.05
C LEU A 406 -5.45 -20.07 17.72
N LYS A 407 -5.61 -18.74 17.80
CA LYS A 407 -4.57 -17.82 18.29
C LYS A 407 -4.11 -18.14 19.73
N ASN A 408 -5.00 -18.58 20.61
CA ASN A 408 -4.65 -18.92 21.99
C ASN A 408 -3.73 -20.15 22.09
N HIS A 409 -3.77 -21.04 21.10
CA HIS A 409 -2.87 -22.18 20.99
C HIS A 409 -1.59 -21.81 20.26
N ILE A 410 -1.70 -21.06 19.15
CA ILE A 410 -0.56 -20.72 18.26
C ILE A 410 0.33 -19.62 18.86
N GLY A 411 -0.25 -18.66 19.59
CA GLY A 411 0.46 -17.56 20.23
C GLY A 411 0.88 -16.41 19.30
N GLN A 412 0.40 -16.37 18.04
CA GLN A 412 0.79 -15.37 17.03
C GLN A 412 -0.44 -14.74 16.37
N SER A 413 -0.27 -13.58 15.72
CA SER A 413 -1.30 -13.05 14.82
C SER A 413 -1.41 -13.92 13.55
N LEU A 414 -2.52 -13.83 12.82
CA LEU A 414 -2.71 -14.62 11.60
C LEU A 414 -1.58 -14.40 10.57
N THR A 415 -1.20 -13.14 10.37
CA THR A 415 -0.15 -12.76 9.41
C THR A 415 1.24 -13.20 9.88
N ASP A 416 1.55 -13.12 11.17
CA ASP A 416 2.83 -13.62 11.70
C ASP A 416 2.90 -15.14 11.61
N PHE A 417 1.80 -15.83 11.92
CA PHE A 417 1.72 -17.28 11.83
C PHE A 417 1.95 -17.77 10.40
N LEU A 418 1.17 -17.27 9.43
CA LEU A 418 1.31 -17.68 8.04
C LEU A 418 2.67 -17.24 7.45
N GLY A 419 3.08 -15.98 7.71
CA GLY A 419 4.35 -15.45 7.24
C GLY A 419 5.53 -16.22 7.80
N GLY A 420 5.51 -16.55 9.09
CA GLY A 420 6.56 -17.34 9.74
C GLY A 420 6.65 -18.79 9.25
N LEU A 421 5.56 -19.37 8.72
CA LEU A 421 5.59 -20.69 8.07
C LEU A 421 6.30 -20.64 6.71
N SER A 422 6.33 -19.49 6.02
CA SER A 422 7.10 -19.36 4.78
C SER A 422 8.60 -19.61 5.01
N TYR A 423 9.14 -19.11 6.13
CA TYR A 423 10.49 -19.40 6.56
C TYR A 423 10.64 -20.83 7.07
N ARG A 424 9.82 -21.22 8.07
CA ARG A 424 9.99 -22.49 8.78
C ARG A 424 9.68 -23.73 7.94
N LEU A 425 8.71 -23.67 7.04
CA LEU A 425 8.28 -24.81 6.23
C LEU A 425 8.79 -24.77 4.80
N ALA A 426 8.91 -23.57 4.21
CA ALA A 426 9.28 -23.42 2.79
C ALA A 426 10.70 -22.87 2.57
N GLY A 427 11.33 -22.27 3.58
CA GLY A 427 12.71 -21.77 3.52
C GLY A 427 12.87 -20.37 2.92
N TYR A 428 11.82 -19.53 2.93
CA TYR A 428 11.89 -18.15 2.45
C TYR A 428 12.19 -17.17 3.59
N ASP A 429 13.20 -16.31 3.43
CA ASP A 429 13.54 -15.30 4.43
C ASP A 429 12.51 -14.15 4.48
N ASN A 430 11.85 -13.86 3.35
CA ASN A 430 10.80 -12.85 3.25
C ASN A 430 9.48 -13.48 2.79
N PRO A 431 8.39 -13.33 3.55
CA PRO A 431 7.08 -13.85 3.16
C PRO A 431 6.53 -13.29 1.84
N SER A 432 6.93 -12.08 1.42
CA SER A 432 6.54 -11.54 0.11
C SER A 432 7.17 -12.32 -1.04
N ASP A 433 8.42 -12.79 -0.89
CA ASP A 433 9.07 -13.64 -1.88
C ASP A 433 8.37 -14.99 -1.99
N TRP A 434 7.97 -15.57 -0.84
CA TRP A 434 7.16 -16.77 -0.82
C TRP A 434 5.81 -16.57 -1.50
N PHE A 435 5.10 -15.49 -1.17
CA PHE A 435 3.80 -15.20 -1.77
C PHE A 435 3.93 -15.06 -3.29
N ALA A 436 4.89 -14.26 -3.77
CA ALA A 436 5.09 -14.03 -5.20
C ALA A 436 5.47 -15.31 -5.96
N ALA A 437 6.32 -16.17 -5.37
CA ALA A 437 6.73 -17.42 -5.99
C ALA A 437 5.62 -18.48 -6.07
N ASN A 438 4.59 -18.38 -5.21
CA ASN A 438 3.52 -19.38 -5.11
C ASN A 438 2.15 -18.87 -5.61
N PHE A 439 2.03 -17.58 -5.95
CA PHE A 439 0.81 -17.01 -6.51
C PHE A 439 0.64 -17.41 -7.98
N GLN A 440 -0.49 -18.02 -8.32
CA GLN A 440 -0.70 -18.57 -9.68
C GLN A 440 -1.28 -17.56 -10.67
N GLY A 441 -1.78 -16.42 -10.18
CA GLY A 441 -2.32 -15.33 -11.00
C GLY A 441 -1.24 -14.37 -11.49
N ILE A 442 -1.62 -13.12 -11.77
CA ILE A 442 -0.66 -12.03 -12.04
C ILE A 442 -0.50 -11.19 -10.77
N LEU A 443 0.70 -11.17 -10.18
CA LEU A 443 1.04 -10.26 -9.08
C LEU A 443 2.03 -9.21 -9.56
N LYS A 444 1.66 -7.94 -9.43
CA LYS A 444 2.57 -6.80 -9.63
C LYS A 444 2.86 -6.11 -8.31
N GLU A 445 4.08 -6.27 -7.80
CA GLU A 445 4.61 -5.43 -6.72
C GLU A 445 5.27 -4.18 -7.34
N GLN A 446 4.65 -3.03 -7.17
CA GLN A 446 5.13 -1.77 -7.75
C GLN A 446 5.74 -0.88 -6.66
N PRO A 447 7.07 -0.67 -6.66
CA PRO A 447 7.68 0.28 -5.75
C PRO A 447 7.30 1.72 -6.12
N PRO A 448 7.34 2.65 -5.13
CA PRO A 448 7.33 4.07 -5.44
C PRO A 448 8.57 4.46 -6.26
N LEU A 449 8.44 5.49 -7.09
CA LEU A 449 9.57 6.11 -7.76
C LEU A 449 10.44 6.81 -6.70
N GLY A 450 11.54 6.17 -6.31
CA GLY A 450 12.37 6.61 -5.18
C GLY A 450 11.81 6.13 -3.83
N ASN A 451 12.67 6.12 -2.80
CA ASN A 451 12.35 5.70 -1.42
C ASN A 451 11.69 4.31 -1.25
N ALA A 452 12.05 3.34 -2.12
CA ALA A 452 11.53 1.97 -2.02
C ALA A 452 12.02 1.19 -0.77
N GLN A 453 12.98 1.73 -0.02
CA GLN A 453 13.48 1.11 1.23
C GLN A 453 12.65 1.52 2.46
N GLY A 454 12.06 2.71 2.46
CA GLY A 454 11.24 3.21 3.57
C GLY A 454 9.74 2.93 3.39
N ILE A 455 9.23 3.13 2.18
CA ILE A 455 7.79 3.00 1.91
C ILE A 455 7.44 1.54 1.55
N ARG A 456 6.53 0.95 2.32
CA ARG A 456 6.05 -0.43 2.10
C ARG A 456 5.20 -0.51 0.83
N TYR A 457 5.50 -1.47 -0.01
CA TYR A 457 4.75 -1.75 -1.24
C TYR A 457 4.61 -3.25 -1.55
N ARG A 458 5.37 -4.11 -0.87
CA ARG A 458 5.37 -5.55 -1.12
C ARG A 458 4.10 -6.20 -0.58
N ILE A 459 3.65 -7.27 -1.23
CA ILE A 459 2.33 -7.87 -1.01
C ILE A 459 2.10 -8.29 0.43
N TRP A 460 3.10 -8.89 1.08
CA TRP A 460 2.94 -9.32 2.47
C TRP A 460 2.97 -8.15 3.44
N ASP A 461 3.75 -7.11 3.16
CA ASP A 461 3.80 -5.89 3.96
C ASP A 461 2.46 -5.15 3.91
N ILE A 462 1.85 -5.07 2.72
CA ILE A 462 0.54 -4.45 2.50
C ILE A 462 -0.58 -5.29 3.15
N LEU A 463 -0.59 -6.61 2.98
CA LEU A 463 -1.58 -7.48 3.64
C LEU A 463 -1.44 -7.45 5.16
N SER A 464 -0.21 -7.41 5.68
CA SER A 464 0.06 -7.33 7.12
C SER A 464 -0.27 -5.95 7.71
N GLY A 465 -0.18 -4.89 6.91
CA GLY A 465 -0.51 -3.51 7.25
C GLY A 465 -2.01 -3.20 7.28
N LEU A 466 -2.89 -4.12 6.88
CA LEU A 466 -4.34 -3.97 7.05
C LEU A 466 -4.73 -3.94 8.53
N ASP A 467 -5.81 -3.23 8.86
CA ASP A 467 -6.44 -3.34 10.17
C ASP A 467 -6.93 -4.79 10.41
N ASP A 468 -6.88 -5.28 11.65
CA ASP A 468 -7.15 -6.70 11.97
C ASP A 468 -8.48 -7.22 11.42
N GLY A 469 -9.56 -6.43 11.51
CA GLY A 469 -10.86 -6.83 10.96
C GLY A 469 -10.88 -6.96 9.43
N ARG A 470 -9.99 -6.25 8.72
CA ARG A 470 -9.87 -6.23 7.26
C ARG A 470 -8.90 -7.30 6.73
N LYS A 471 -8.12 -7.94 7.60
CA LYS A 471 -7.31 -9.14 7.27
C LYS A 471 -8.15 -10.38 6.93
N SER A 472 -9.49 -10.30 7.03
CA SER A 472 -10.41 -11.36 6.59
C SER A 472 -10.24 -11.74 5.12
N ILE A 473 -9.70 -10.85 4.28
CA ILE A 473 -9.43 -11.09 2.86
C ILE A 473 -8.23 -12.01 2.61
N LEU A 474 -7.34 -12.19 3.60
CA LEU A 474 -6.07 -12.89 3.43
C LEU A 474 -6.25 -14.37 3.05
N LEU A 475 -7.03 -15.12 3.83
CA LEU A 475 -7.30 -16.54 3.55
C LEU A 475 -8.08 -16.73 2.23
N PRO A 476 -9.15 -15.95 1.93
CA PRO A 476 -9.78 -15.93 0.63
C PRO A 476 -8.83 -15.78 -0.56
N ILE A 477 -7.84 -14.87 -0.48
CA ILE A 477 -6.83 -14.72 -1.54
C ILE A 477 -5.92 -15.96 -1.62
N LEU A 478 -5.40 -16.42 -0.49
CA LEU A 478 -4.44 -17.52 -0.42
C LEU A 478 -5.03 -18.88 -0.82
N THR A 479 -6.36 -19.08 -0.70
CA THR A 479 -7.01 -20.38 -0.94
C THR A 479 -8.07 -20.38 -2.04
N ALA A 480 -8.17 -19.28 -2.80
CA ALA A 480 -8.93 -19.27 -4.06
C ALA A 480 -8.15 -19.97 -5.18
N PRO A 481 -8.82 -20.48 -6.23
CA PRO A 481 -8.17 -20.70 -7.52
C PRO A 481 -7.67 -19.35 -8.06
N GLN A 482 -6.35 -19.17 -8.09
CA GLN A 482 -5.70 -17.87 -8.32
C GLN A 482 -5.39 -17.58 -9.78
N GLU A 483 -5.47 -18.57 -10.69
CA GLU A 483 -5.00 -18.43 -12.08
C GLU A 483 -5.62 -17.23 -12.83
N ASP A 484 -6.90 -16.94 -12.56
CA ASP A 484 -7.64 -15.82 -13.15
C ASP A 484 -7.62 -14.55 -12.28
N MET A 485 -6.83 -14.51 -11.21
CA MET A 485 -6.74 -13.36 -10.32
C MET A 485 -5.57 -12.47 -10.74
N TYR A 486 -5.77 -11.16 -10.63
CA TYR A 486 -4.65 -10.22 -10.59
C TYR A 486 -4.62 -9.48 -9.25
N LEU A 487 -3.40 -9.19 -8.80
CA LEU A 487 -3.10 -8.36 -7.64
C LEU A 487 -2.08 -7.30 -8.04
N ILE A 488 -2.33 -6.03 -7.69
CA ILE A 488 -1.33 -4.96 -7.76
C ILE A 488 -1.10 -4.46 -6.34
N SER A 489 0.10 -4.66 -5.82
CA SER A 489 0.55 -4.19 -4.52
C SER A 489 1.42 -2.96 -4.72
N LEU A 490 1.06 -1.86 -4.06
CA LEU A 490 1.70 -0.56 -4.19
C LEU A 490 1.65 0.18 -2.85
N PRO A 491 2.35 1.32 -2.67
CA PRO A 491 2.27 2.10 -1.45
C PRO A 491 0.83 2.35 -1.02
N THR A 492 0.51 1.93 0.21
CA THR A 492 -0.82 2.10 0.84
C THR A 492 -1.99 1.40 0.16
N GLN A 493 -1.79 0.64 -0.92
CA GLN A 493 -2.92 0.05 -1.63
C GLN A 493 -2.70 -1.40 -2.07
N LEU A 494 -3.78 -2.16 -2.03
CA LEU A 494 -3.92 -3.45 -2.69
C LEU A 494 -5.07 -3.36 -3.69
N MET A 495 -4.78 -3.53 -4.97
CA MET A 495 -5.80 -3.63 -6.01
C MET A 495 -5.96 -5.08 -6.45
N LEU A 496 -7.19 -5.55 -6.59
CA LEU A 496 -7.48 -6.92 -7.00
C LEU A 496 -8.69 -7.00 -7.92
N GLY A 497 -8.69 -8.02 -8.78
CA GLY A 497 -9.82 -8.32 -9.67
C GLY A 497 -9.67 -9.62 -10.44
N SER A 498 -10.72 -9.95 -11.21
CA SER A 498 -10.72 -11.10 -12.12
C SER A 498 -10.23 -10.71 -13.50
N LEU A 499 -9.26 -11.46 -14.03
CA LEU A 499 -8.81 -11.36 -15.41
C LEU A 499 -9.92 -11.73 -16.40
N ASN A 500 -10.91 -12.54 -16.01
CA ASN A 500 -12.06 -12.89 -16.85
C ASN A 500 -12.95 -11.67 -17.20
N ARG A 501 -12.77 -10.55 -16.52
CA ARG A 501 -13.41 -9.28 -16.89
C ARG A 501 -12.89 -8.71 -18.21
N TYR A 502 -11.68 -9.05 -18.62
CA TYR A 502 -10.96 -8.39 -19.71
C TYR A 502 -10.95 -9.23 -20.98
N SER A 503 -11.50 -8.71 -22.07
CA SER A 503 -11.50 -9.41 -23.37
C SER A 503 -10.07 -9.74 -23.85
N THR A 504 -9.07 -8.92 -23.51
CA THR A 504 -7.66 -9.18 -23.79
C THR A 504 -7.15 -10.50 -23.18
N TYR A 505 -7.63 -10.83 -21.97
CA TYR A 505 -7.28 -12.07 -21.28
C TYR A 505 -7.99 -13.30 -21.86
N LEU A 506 -9.19 -13.10 -22.41
CA LEU A 506 -9.98 -14.19 -22.99
C LEU A 506 -9.47 -14.69 -24.35
N VAL A 507 -8.53 -13.98 -24.97
CA VAL A 507 -7.87 -14.45 -26.20
C VAL A 507 -6.80 -15.48 -25.82
N LYS A 508 -7.18 -16.76 -25.70
CA LYS A 508 -6.31 -17.88 -25.29
C LYS A 508 -5.38 -18.37 -26.42
N ASP A 509 -4.44 -17.52 -26.82
CA ASP A 509 -3.42 -17.81 -27.83
C ASP A 509 -2.03 -18.10 -27.23
N GLY A 510 -1.93 -18.18 -25.90
CA GLY A 510 -0.68 -18.38 -25.15
C GLY A 510 0.01 -17.07 -24.77
N MET A 511 -0.50 -15.92 -25.23
CA MET A 511 0.06 -14.59 -24.98
C MET A 511 -0.86 -13.74 -24.09
N GLU A 512 -2.01 -14.26 -23.65
CA GLU A 512 -2.99 -13.52 -22.86
C GLU A 512 -2.43 -12.97 -21.55
N ARG A 513 -1.59 -13.75 -20.85
CA ARG A 513 -0.98 -13.34 -19.59
C ARG A 513 0.00 -12.20 -19.83
N GLN A 514 0.91 -12.35 -20.80
CA GLN A 514 1.86 -11.31 -21.15
C GLN A 514 1.16 -9.99 -21.53
N ARG A 515 0.09 -10.04 -22.34
CA ARG A 515 -0.67 -8.82 -22.69
C ARG A 515 -1.30 -8.15 -21.47
N MET A 516 -1.79 -8.94 -20.52
CA MET A 516 -2.34 -8.40 -19.26
C MET A 516 -1.24 -7.84 -18.36
N GLU A 517 -0.08 -8.49 -18.27
CA GLU A 517 1.10 -7.99 -17.57
C GLU A 517 1.56 -6.65 -18.16
N GLU A 518 1.64 -6.51 -19.47
CA GLU A 518 2.01 -5.23 -20.13
C GLU A 518 1.04 -4.10 -19.79
N ILE A 519 -0.27 -4.38 -19.72
CA ILE A 519 -1.29 -3.40 -19.30
C ILE A 519 -1.12 -3.04 -17.82
N ILE A 520 -0.93 -4.05 -16.96
CA ILE A 520 -0.77 -3.88 -15.52
C ILE A 520 0.51 -3.11 -15.21
N ASP A 521 1.61 -3.42 -15.90
CA ASP A 521 2.90 -2.76 -15.72
C ASP A 521 2.83 -1.28 -16.08
N ALA A 522 2.29 -0.96 -17.26
CA ALA A 522 2.13 0.44 -17.70
C ALA A 522 1.20 1.24 -16.78
N TYR A 523 0.20 0.58 -16.20
CA TYR A 523 -0.73 1.20 -15.26
C TYR A 523 -0.10 1.40 -13.87
N ALA A 524 0.56 0.38 -13.35
CA ALA A 524 1.22 0.40 -12.05
C ALA A 524 2.39 1.39 -12.04
N GLU A 525 3.16 1.52 -13.12
CA GLU A 525 4.26 2.50 -13.22
C GLU A 525 3.77 3.92 -12.90
N LYS A 526 2.61 4.34 -13.44
CA LYS A 526 2.01 5.65 -13.12
C LYS A 526 1.68 5.79 -11.62
N MET A 527 1.26 4.71 -10.96
CA MET A 527 1.02 4.70 -9.51
C MET A 527 2.32 4.80 -8.69
N GLY A 528 3.39 4.14 -9.17
CA GLY A 528 4.72 4.27 -8.59
C GLY A 528 5.23 5.70 -8.64
N VAL A 529 5.06 6.38 -9.77
CA VAL A 529 5.37 7.82 -9.91
C VAL A 529 4.48 8.67 -8.98
N PHE A 530 3.17 8.41 -8.95
CA PHE A 530 2.21 9.16 -8.11
C PHE A 530 2.62 9.18 -6.63
N TYR A 531 2.93 8.01 -6.06
CA TYR A 531 3.38 7.93 -4.66
C TYR A 531 4.83 8.37 -4.46
N GLY A 532 5.72 8.03 -5.40
CA GLY A 532 7.13 8.43 -5.33
C GLY A 532 7.30 9.93 -5.28
N ILE A 533 6.72 10.65 -6.23
CA ILE A 533 6.86 12.10 -6.35
C ILE A 533 6.15 12.82 -5.20
N SER A 534 4.91 12.45 -4.88
CA SER A 534 4.20 13.10 -3.77
C SER A 534 4.90 12.89 -2.41
N SER A 535 5.61 11.77 -2.23
CA SER A 535 6.33 11.49 -0.98
C SER A 535 7.52 12.42 -0.76
N THR A 536 8.02 13.10 -1.80
CA THR A 536 9.14 14.03 -1.69
C THR A 536 8.75 15.38 -1.09
N TRP A 537 7.46 15.70 -1.00
CA TRP A 537 7.00 17.04 -0.60
C TRP A 537 6.83 17.22 0.91
N THR A 538 6.92 16.15 1.69
CA THR A 538 6.67 16.15 3.13
C THR A 538 7.62 15.20 3.84
N ASP A 539 8.15 15.61 4.99
CA ASP A 539 9.20 14.85 5.69
C ASP A 539 8.71 13.51 6.26
N ASP A 540 7.46 13.44 6.74
CA ASP A 540 6.86 12.23 7.34
C ASP A 540 6.04 11.38 6.35
N ALA A 541 6.34 11.47 5.05
CA ALA A 541 5.60 10.70 4.03
C ALA A 541 5.65 9.18 4.30
N GLU A 542 6.82 8.67 4.71
CA GLU A 542 7.03 7.26 5.02
C GLU A 542 6.13 6.80 6.17
N GLY A 543 6.13 7.52 7.29
CA GLY A 543 5.32 7.19 8.46
C GLY A 543 3.84 7.18 8.15
N ILE A 544 3.37 8.18 7.38
CA ILE A 544 1.97 8.30 7.01
C ILE A 544 1.56 7.21 6.02
N LEU A 545 2.31 7.00 4.93
CA LEU A 545 1.98 5.98 3.92
C LEU A 545 2.00 4.58 4.54
N ASN A 546 2.96 4.29 5.42
CA ASN A 546 3.03 2.98 6.08
C ASN A 546 1.96 2.77 7.18
N SER A 547 1.19 3.81 7.55
CA SER A 547 0.19 3.74 8.61
C SER A 547 -1.15 3.14 8.17
N PHE A 548 -1.33 2.85 6.87
CA PHE A 548 -2.61 2.39 6.35
C PHE A 548 -2.56 1.68 5.01
N VAL A 549 -3.63 0.92 4.76
CA VAL A 549 -3.83 0.25 3.48
C VAL A 549 -5.28 0.40 3.01
N ASN A 550 -5.49 0.86 1.78
CA ASN A 550 -6.76 0.83 1.08
C ASN A 550 -6.85 -0.39 0.15
N ILE A 551 -8.02 -1.00 0.05
CA ILE A 551 -8.23 -2.10 -0.92
C ILE A 551 -9.09 -1.58 -2.07
N GLN A 552 -8.64 -1.76 -3.30
CA GLN A 552 -9.40 -1.46 -4.51
C GLN A 552 -9.95 -2.75 -5.13
N TYR A 553 -11.26 -2.87 -5.18
CA TYR A 553 -11.96 -3.98 -5.81
C TYR A 553 -12.36 -3.60 -7.23
N ASP A 554 -11.88 -4.35 -8.22
CA ASP A 554 -12.32 -4.23 -9.62
C ASP A 554 -13.81 -4.55 -9.78
N THR A 555 -14.39 -4.12 -10.90
CA THR A 555 -15.80 -4.28 -11.20
C THR A 555 -16.21 -5.75 -11.31
N ARG A 556 -17.43 -6.00 -10.81
CA ARG A 556 -18.17 -7.24 -10.96
C ARG A 556 -19.24 -7.17 -12.07
N LEU A 557 -19.31 -6.07 -12.82
CA LEU A 557 -20.30 -5.82 -13.87
C LEU A 557 -19.69 -6.05 -15.25
N ASN A 558 -20.56 -6.27 -16.24
CA ASN A 558 -20.20 -6.32 -17.67
C ASN A 558 -19.12 -7.38 -18.00
N PHE A 559 -19.18 -8.57 -17.37
CA PHE A 559 -18.29 -9.67 -17.73
C PHE A 559 -18.64 -10.19 -19.14
N PRO A 560 -17.65 -10.43 -20.01
CA PRO A 560 -17.85 -11.25 -21.20
C PRO A 560 -18.12 -12.73 -20.82
N GLN A 561 -18.78 -13.48 -21.73
CA GLN A 561 -18.93 -14.94 -21.54
C GLN A 561 -17.55 -15.61 -21.63
N SER A 562 -17.26 -16.50 -20.67
CA SER A 562 -16.08 -17.36 -20.69
C SER A 562 -16.40 -18.76 -20.14
N GLU A 563 -15.39 -19.62 -20.04
CA GLU A 563 -15.52 -20.92 -19.35
C GLU A 563 -15.68 -20.76 -17.83
N ALA A 564 -14.97 -19.79 -17.26
CA ALA A 564 -14.96 -19.51 -15.83
C ALA A 564 -16.14 -18.63 -15.37
N ALA A 565 -16.68 -17.76 -16.23
CA ALA A 565 -17.69 -16.77 -15.86
C ALA A 565 -18.83 -16.66 -16.89
N ASP A 566 -20.05 -16.48 -16.38
CA ASP A 566 -21.22 -16.15 -17.20
C ASP A 566 -21.20 -14.69 -17.63
N ALA A 567 -21.75 -14.37 -18.81
CA ALA A 567 -21.81 -12.99 -19.28
C ALA A 567 -22.72 -12.10 -18.41
N GLY A 568 -22.34 -10.82 -18.26
CA GLY A 568 -23.07 -9.81 -17.53
C GLY A 568 -22.59 -9.63 -16.09
N ASP A 569 -23.51 -9.31 -15.19
CA ASP A 569 -23.20 -9.00 -13.80
C ASP A 569 -22.96 -10.27 -12.98
N GLN A 570 -21.84 -10.31 -12.27
CA GLN A 570 -21.56 -11.36 -11.30
C GLN A 570 -22.30 -11.06 -10.00
N ASN A 571 -23.15 -11.98 -9.55
CA ASN A 571 -23.99 -11.79 -8.37
C ASN A 571 -23.67 -12.84 -7.30
N LYS A 572 -23.86 -12.43 -6.05
CA LYS A 572 -23.83 -13.32 -4.89
C LYS A 572 -24.73 -14.53 -5.13
N ASP A 573 -24.28 -15.70 -4.69
CA ASP A 573 -24.99 -16.98 -4.76
C ASP A 573 -25.14 -17.56 -6.18
N GLN A 574 -24.69 -16.84 -7.22
CA GLN A 574 -24.87 -17.22 -8.63
C GLN A 574 -23.57 -17.27 -9.42
N THR A 575 -22.60 -16.40 -9.12
CA THR A 575 -21.37 -16.32 -9.91
C THR A 575 -20.58 -17.63 -9.91
N ARG A 576 -19.99 -17.93 -11.06
CA ARG A 576 -19.05 -19.03 -11.29
C ARG A 576 -17.60 -18.58 -11.34
N ASP A 577 -17.36 -17.28 -11.52
CA ASP A 577 -16.01 -16.73 -11.61
C ASP A 577 -15.25 -17.01 -10.31
N PRO A 578 -14.05 -17.61 -10.38
CA PRO A 578 -13.34 -18.06 -9.18
C PRO A 578 -12.98 -16.90 -8.25
N VAL A 579 -12.64 -15.73 -8.77
CA VAL A 579 -12.26 -14.56 -7.96
C VAL A 579 -13.50 -13.94 -7.32
N MET A 580 -14.56 -13.72 -8.09
CA MET A 580 -15.81 -13.15 -7.58
C MET A 580 -16.45 -14.06 -6.53
N LYS A 581 -16.39 -15.38 -6.73
CA LYS A 581 -16.91 -16.36 -5.79
C LYS A 581 -16.05 -16.48 -4.52
N TRP A 582 -14.77 -16.77 -4.68
CA TRP A 582 -13.92 -17.17 -3.55
C TRP A 582 -13.27 -16.01 -2.81
N VAL A 583 -13.27 -14.81 -3.39
CA VAL A 583 -12.73 -13.60 -2.74
C VAL A 583 -13.84 -12.58 -2.47
N TYR A 584 -14.61 -12.17 -3.48
CA TYR A 584 -15.56 -11.07 -3.32
C TYR A 584 -16.83 -11.49 -2.54
N GLU A 585 -17.46 -12.60 -2.91
CA GLU A 585 -18.61 -13.15 -2.19
C GLU A 585 -18.18 -13.62 -0.79
N ALA A 586 -17.03 -14.31 -0.69
CA ALA A 586 -16.46 -14.73 0.58
C ALA A 586 -16.27 -13.58 1.56
N ASN A 587 -15.80 -12.42 1.10
CA ASN A 587 -15.55 -11.24 1.92
C ASN A 587 -16.71 -10.20 1.93
N ASN A 588 -17.91 -10.58 1.44
CA ASN A 588 -19.11 -9.72 1.37
C ASN A 588 -18.92 -8.41 0.58
N THR A 589 -18.03 -8.36 -0.41
CA THR A 589 -17.80 -7.18 -1.25
C THR A 589 -18.47 -7.22 -2.61
N ILE A 590 -18.95 -8.39 -3.05
CA ILE A 590 -19.59 -8.57 -4.37
C ILE A 590 -20.84 -7.68 -4.59
N SER A 591 -21.55 -7.31 -3.52
CA SER A 591 -22.79 -6.52 -3.61
C SER A 591 -22.55 -5.01 -3.58
N ALA A 592 -21.31 -4.55 -3.47
CA ALA A 592 -20.98 -3.13 -3.36
C ALA A 592 -21.40 -2.35 -4.64
N LYS A 593 -22.33 -1.41 -4.49
CA LYS A 593 -22.77 -0.46 -5.53
C LYS A 593 -23.44 0.76 -4.88
N ASN A 594 -23.25 1.94 -5.45
CA ASN A 594 -23.90 3.17 -4.97
C ASN A 594 -24.49 4.05 -6.10
N GLY A 595 -24.49 3.57 -7.35
CA GLY A 595 -24.99 4.32 -8.52
C GLY A 595 -23.92 5.17 -9.23
N SER A 596 -22.70 5.25 -8.71
CA SER A 596 -21.54 5.87 -9.36
C SER A 596 -20.72 4.88 -10.19
N ALA A 597 -19.83 5.37 -11.07
CA ALA A 597 -18.94 4.54 -11.87
C ALA A 597 -17.83 3.88 -11.04
N ALA A 598 -17.35 4.57 -10.01
CA ALA A 598 -16.55 4.07 -8.91
C ALA A 598 -16.92 4.83 -7.63
N PHE A 599 -16.54 4.32 -6.46
CA PHE A 599 -16.68 5.07 -5.21
C PHE A 599 -15.70 4.62 -4.12
N ALA A 600 -15.31 5.56 -3.29
CA ALA A 600 -14.51 5.38 -2.09
C ALA A 600 -15.36 5.52 -0.81
N ASN A 601 -15.04 4.75 0.24
CA ASN A 601 -15.80 4.76 1.50
C ASN A 601 -14.96 5.13 2.75
N GLY A 602 -13.77 5.69 2.55
CA GLY A 602 -12.78 5.98 3.60
C GLY A 602 -11.75 4.86 3.81
N THR A 603 -12.02 3.63 3.36
CA THR A 603 -11.12 2.47 3.56
C THR A 603 -10.88 1.65 2.30
N ASN A 604 -11.90 1.49 1.46
CA ASN A 604 -11.83 0.74 0.22
C ASN A 604 -12.28 1.63 -0.95
N VAL A 605 -11.91 1.23 -2.16
CA VAL A 605 -12.43 1.75 -3.42
C VAL A 605 -13.13 0.60 -4.15
N PHE A 606 -14.29 0.88 -4.71
CA PHE A 606 -15.04 -0.08 -5.51
C PHE A 606 -15.21 0.48 -6.92
N TRP A 607 -14.68 -0.24 -7.90
CA TRP A 607 -14.96 0.01 -9.31
C TRP A 607 -16.30 -0.66 -9.64
N VAL A 608 -17.20 0.08 -10.30
CA VAL A 608 -18.57 -0.38 -10.51
C VAL A 608 -18.87 -0.50 -12.00
N LEU A 609 -18.89 0.59 -12.75
CA LEU A 609 -19.21 0.56 -14.18
C LEU A 609 -17.98 0.27 -15.04
N GLU A 610 -16.87 0.93 -14.71
CA GLU A 610 -15.62 0.86 -15.45
C GLU A 610 -14.73 -0.27 -14.94
N ALA A 611 -13.97 -0.87 -15.85
CA ALA A 611 -12.91 -1.79 -15.49
C ALA A 611 -11.75 -1.01 -14.87
N ALA A 612 -11.14 -1.57 -13.84
CA ALA A 612 -10.15 -0.87 -13.05
C ALA A 612 -8.76 -0.84 -13.70
N LEU A 613 -8.46 -1.78 -14.62
CA LEU A 613 -7.23 -1.80 -15.40
C LEU A 613 -7.41 -1.11 -16.76
N GLY A 614 -6.44 -0.27 -17.10
CA GLY A 614 -6.26 0.22 -18.46
C GLY A 614 -5.25 1.36 -18.54
N THR A 615 -4.84 1.69 -19.75
CA THR A 615 -3.77 2.66 -20.02
C THR A 615 -4.27 4.08 -20.31
N SER A 616 -5.59 4.27 -20.40
CA SER A 616 -6.19 5.58 -20.68
C SER A 616 -6.00 6.54 -19.51
N ASP A 617 -5.89 7.83 -19.82
CA ASP A 617 -5.81 8.87 -18.79
C ASP A 617 -7.09 8.94 -17.93
N TYR A 618 -8.24 8.59 -18.51
CA TYR A 618 -9.51 8.56 -17.77
C TYR A 618 -9.52 7.47 -16.67
N ILE A 619 -8.99 6.28 -16.95
CA ILE A 619 -8.90 5.22 -15.93
C ILE A 619 -7.98 5.66 -14.79
N PHE A 620 -6.83 6.24 -15.11
CA PHE A 620 -5.91 6.74 -14.08
C PHE A 620 -6.48 7.94 -13.30
N PHE A 621 -7.25 8.81 -13.97
CA PHE A 621 -8.02 9.86 -13.31
C PHE A 621 -8.99 9.26 -12.29
N THR A 622 -9.82 8.28 -12.67
CA THR A 622 -10.77 7.62 -11.75
C THR A 622 -10.04 6.98 -10.56
N PHE A 623 -8.92 6.28 -10.79
CA PHE A 623 -8.09 5.74 -9.71
C PHE A 623 -7.63 6.82 -8.72
N SER A 624 -7.03 7.89 -9.24
CA SER A 624 -6.48 8.96 -8.40
C SER A 624 -7.57 9.81 -7.73
N HIS A 625 -8.75 9.93 -8.35
CA HIS A 625 -9.93 10.59 -7.79
C HIS A 625 -10.47 9.83 -6.57
N GLU A 626 -10.73 8.53 -6.71
CA GLU A 626 -11.22 7.71 -5.58
C GLU A 626 -10.14 7.54 -4.50
N THR A 627 -8.87 7.48 -4.90
CA THR A 627 -7.73 7.51 -3.98
C THR A 627 -7.71 8.82 -3.19
N ALA A 628 -7.94 9.97 -3.84
CA ALA A 628 -8.01 11.27 -3.16
C ALA A 628 -9.12 11.30 -2.10
N HIS A 629 -10.31 10.73 -2.38
CA HIS A 629 -11.37 10.66 -1.39
C HIS A 629 -10.99 9.91 -0.10
N ASN A 630 -10.17 8.87 -0.21
CA ASN A 630 -9.67 8.12 0.95
C ASN A 630 -8.44 8.76 1.61
N GLN A 631 -7.61 9.44 0.82
CA GLN A 631 -6.25 9.80 1.22
C GLN A 631 -5.98 11.30 1.35
N ASP A 632 -6.91 12.18 0.97
CA ASP A 632 -6.70 13.64 1.04
C ASP A 632 -6.31 14.10 2.45
N GLY A 633 -7.19 13.92 3.43
CA GLY A 633 -6.98 14.29 4.82
C GLY A 633 -5.90 13.47 5.52
N ARG A 634 -5.73 12.22 5.10
CA ARG A 634 -4.82 11.27 5.75
C ARG A 634 -3.37 11.45 5.30
N TYR A 635 -3.14 11.56 3.99
CA TYR A 635 -1.82 11.62 3.38
C TYR A 635 -1.48 13.02 2.84
N PHE A 636 -2.22 13.51 1.85
CA PHE A 636 -1.90 14.79 1.19
C PHE A 636 -1.96 15.99 2.14
N TYR A 637 -2.74 15.89 3.22
CA TYR A 637 -2.81 16.92 4.27
C TYR A 637 -2.09 16.55 5.57
N GLY A 638 -1.20 15.56 5.56
CA GLY A 638 -0.37 15.22 6.72
C GLY A 638 -1.16 14.76 7.95
N GLY A 639 -2.34 14.15 7.75
CA GLY A 639 -3.23 13.73 8.83
C GLY A 639 -4.11 14.83 9.43
N ALA A 640 -4.01 16.08 8.95
CA ALA A 640 -4.80 17.20 9.49
C ALA A 640 -6.30 17.10 9.21
N GLY A 641 -6.71 16.29 8.21
CA GLY A 641 -8.10 16.21 7.77
C GLY A 641 -8.49 17.35 6.83
N ARG A 642 -9.71 17.26 6.26
CA ARG A 642 -10.27 18.27 5.36
C ARG A 642 -10.56 19.57 6.12
N ARG A 643 -10.48 20.71 5.41
CA ARG A 643 -10.86 22.00 5.98
C ARG A 643 -12.33 22.01 6.41
N ASN A 644 -12.64 22.73 7.47
CA ASN A 644 -14.03 22.84 7.90
C ASN A 644 -14.90 23.51 6.80
N GLY A 645 -16.10 22.98 6.58
CA GLY A 645 -17.02 23.48 5.58
C GLY A 645 -16.75 23.00 4.14
N THR A 646 -15.85 22.05 3.92
CA THR A 646 -15.59 21.45 2.60
C THR A 646 -15.95 19.96 2.54
N GLY A 647 -16.53 19.53 1.41
CA GLY A 647 -16.88 18.15 1.11
C GLY A 647 -15.78 17.41 0.36
N ALA A 648 -15.94 16.09 0.21
CA ALA A 648 -14.93 15.22 -0.40
C ALA A 648 -14.55 15.61 -1.84
N GLU A 649 -15.56 16.00 -2.64
CA GLU A 649 -15.38 16.40 -4.05
C GLU A 649 -14.62 17.72 -4.22
N ALA A 650 -14.55 18.55 -3.17
CA ALA A 650 -13.74 19.77 -3.20
C ALA A 650 -12.22 19.47 -3.17
N HIS A 651 -11.84 18.24 -2.79
CA HIS A 651 -10.45 17.83 -2.64
C HIS A 651 -9.97 16.78 -3.67
N ALA A 652 -10.87 16.18 -4.45
CA ALA A 652 -10.55 15.16 -5.44
C ALA A 652 -10.34 15.75 -6.84
N ASP A 653 -11.41 15.90 -7.62
CA ASP A 653 -11.37 16.44 -8.99
C ASP A 653 -10.87 17.89 -9.01
N GLY A 654 -10.03 18.25 -9.99
CA GLY A 654 -9.41 19.57 -10.10
C GLY A 654 -8.41 19.90 -8.98
N ASN A 655 -8.02 18.92 -8.16
CA ASN A 655 -7.05 19.07 -7.07
C ASN A 655 -5.99 17.96 -7.03
N ILE A 656 -6.29 16.80 -6.41
CA ILE A 656 -5.35 15.67 -6.29
C ILE A 656 -5.50 14.71 -7.48
N ALA A 657 -6.73 14.54 -7.98
CA ALA A 657 -7.02 13.65 -9.09
C ALA A 657 -6.25 14.07 -10.34
N GLN A 658 -5.59 13.11 -10.98
CA GLN A 658 -4.64 13.32 -12.06
C GLN A 658 -5.37 13.58 -13.38
N GLU A 659 -5.76 14.83 -13.57
CA GLU A 659 -6.42 15.32 -14.78
C GLU A 659 -5.62 16.45 -15.44
N MET A 660 -5.08 16.17 -16.63
CA MET A 660 -4.22 17.11 -17.38
C MET A 660 -5.00 17.89 -18.45
N ARG A 661 -6.25 18.29 -18.14
CA ARG A 661 -7.05 19.14 -19.04
C ARG A 661 -6.43 20.54 -19.12
N ASP A 662 -6.46 21.13 -20.30
CA ASP A 662 -6.05 22.52 -20.49
C ASP A 662 -6.90 23.48 -19.64
N GLY A 663 -6.25 24.42 -18.95
CA GLY A 663 -6.84 25.29 -17.94
C GLY A 663 -6.81 24.74 -16.51
N CYS A 664 -6.60 23.43 -16.32
CA CYS A 664 -6.51 22.80 -14.99
C CYS A 664 -5.20 23.17 -14.29
N MET A 665 -5.16 23.14 -12.96
CA MET A 665 -3.98 23.54 -12.17
C MET A 665 -3.45 22.44 -11.23
N VAL A 666 -3.96 21.21 -11.36
CA VAL A 666 -3.47 20.00 -10.67
C VAL A 666 -1.95 19.79 -10.89
N PHE A 667 -1.23 19.31 -9.88
CA PHE A 667 0.16 18.92 -10.05
C PHE A 667 0.26 17.61 -10.84
N ASN A 668 0.97 17.61 -11.97
CA ASN A 668 1.21 16.40 -12.74
C ASN A 668 2.29 15.55 -12.06
N ILE A 669 1.84 14.48 -11.41
CA ILE A 669 2.68 13.49 -10.72
C ILE A 669 2.47 12.09 -11.29
N SER A 670 2.08 11.99 -12.56
CA SER A 670 1.74 10.70 -13.17
C SER A 670 2.49 10.38 -14.45
N LYS A 671 2.96 11.40 -15.20
CA LYS A 671 3.61 11.18 -16.50
C LYS A 671 4.44 12.37 -17.00
N ILE A 672 5.20 12.11 -18.06
CA ILE A 672 5.91 13.11 -18.86
C ILE A 672 5.10 13.35 -20.15
N ASN A 673 4.81 14.60 -20.47
CA ASN A 673 4.07 14.99 -21.68
C ASN A 673 4.98 15.73 -22.67
N ASP A 674 4.65 15.61 -23.95
CA ASP A 674 5.30 16.39 -25.02
C ASP A 674 5.06 17.90 -24.80
N LEU A 675 6.11 18.70 -24.98
CA LEU A 675 6.06 20.14 -24.74
C LEU A 675 5.01 20.86 -25.59
N GLY A 676 4.60 20.35 -26.76
CA GLY A 676 3.55 20.97 -27.56
C GLY A 676 2.12 20.61 -27.16
N VAL A 677 1.94 19.77 -26.13
CA VAL A 677 0.61 19.47 -25.59
C VAL A 677 0.00 20.72 -24.98
N GLU A 678 -1.29 20.92 -25.26
CA GLU A 678 -2.08 21.98 -24.65
C GLU A 678 -2.39 21.63 -23.20
N MET A 679 -1.63 22.21 -22.28
CA MET A 679 -1.84 22.05 -20.85
C MET A 679 -1.27 23.22 -20.08
N THR A 680 -1.91 23.52 -18.95
CA THR A 680 -1.51 24.62 -18.06
C THR A 680 -0.52 24.16 -17.00
N ASN A 681 -0.66 22.92 -16.54
CA ASN A 681 0.11 22.25 -15.49
C ASN A 681 1.53 21.89 -15.96
N ASN A 682 2.38 21.38 -15.07
CA ASN A 682 3.74 20.96 -15.37
C ASN A 682 3.75 19.79 -16.38
N PHE A 683 4.66 19.83 -17.36
CA PHE A 683 4.75 18.82 -18.41
C PHE A 683 5.29 17.49 -17.89
N SER A 684 6.28 17.54 -16.98
CA SER A 684 6.95 16.39 -16.37
C SER A 684 6.82 16.46 -14.84
N TYR A 685 6.64 15.31 -14.20
CA TYR A 685 6.70 15.20 -12.74
C TYR A 685 8.07 15.60 -12.17
N GLU A 686 9.15 15.52 -12.97
CA GLU A 686 10.51 15.93 -12.60
C GLU A 686 10.62 17.44 -12.34
N ARG A 687 9.69 18.24 -12.91
CA ARG A 687 9.61 19.68 -12.64
C ARG A 687 9.15 19.96 -11.21
N ILE A 688 8.57 18.99 -10.50
CA ILE A 688 7.98 19.19 -9.18
C ILE A 688 8.40 18.10 -8.17
N ASP A 689 9.52 17.41 -8.39
CA ASP A 689 9.99 16.25 -7.60
C ASP A 689 10.65 16.58 -6.24
N SER A 690 10.48 17.80 -5.75
CA SER A 690 11.00 18.26 -4.44
C SER A 690 10.18 19.45 -3.93
N PRO A 691 10.21 19.74 -2.61
CA PRO A 691 9.48 20.85 -2.01
C PRO A 691 9.78 22.20 -2.68
N GLU A 692 11.05 22.47 -2.99
CA GLU A 692 11.50 23.72 -3.61
C GLU A 692 11.05 23.81 -5.07
N LYS A 693 11.09 22.69 -5.80
CA LYS A 693 10.68 22.64 -7.20
C LYS A 693 9.18 22.81 -7.37
N ILE A 694 8.35 22.14 -6.56
CA ILE A 694 6.89 22.33 -6.64
C ILE A 694 6.51 23.77 -6.28
N GLN A 695 7.10 24.35 -5.23
CA GLN A 695 6.86 25.74 -4.86
C GLN A 695 7.25 26.70 -6.00
N SER A 696 8.47 26.57 -6.54
CA SER A 696 8.94 27.46 -7.61
C SER A 696 8.10 27.35 -8.88
N TYR A 697 7.61 26.16 -9.24
CA TYR A 697 6.75 26.00 -10.42
C TYR A 697 5.45 26.79 -10.26
N TYR A 698 4.75 26.59 -9.14
CA TYR A 698 3.47 27.28 -8.90
C TYR A 698 3.66 28.77 -8.67
N HIS A 699 4.78 29.18 -8.07
CA HIS A 699 5.15 30.59 -7.96
C HIS A 699 5.18 31.25 -9.34
N GLU A 700 6.01 30.73 -10.26
CA GLU A 700 6.16 31.31 -11.61
C GLU A 700 4.89 31.23 -12.45
N MET A 701 4.11 30.15 -12.30
CA MET A 701 2.81 30.01 -12.92
C MET A 701 1.86 31.14 -12.51
N PHE A 702 1.72 31.42 -11.20
CA PHE A 702 0.83 32.47 -10.72
C PHE A 702 1.38 33.88 -10.96
N GLU A 703 2.69 34.12 -10.86
CA GLU A 703 3.31 35.40 -11.22
C GLU A 703 3.07 35.74 -12.69
N THR A 704 3.23 34.77 -13.59
CA THR A 704 2.88 34.93 -15.01
C THR A 704 1.39 35.25 -15.17
N GLY A 705 0.53 34.56 -14.41
CA GLY A 705 -0.92 34.80 -14.39
C GLY A 705 -1.26 36.23 -13.96
N TYR A 706 -0.66 36.75 -12.89
CA TYR A 706 -0.90 38.11 -12.40
C TYR A 706 -0.49 39.18 -13.42
N VAL A 707 0.65 39.00 -14.09
CA VAL A 707 1.09 39.91 -15.16
C VAL A 707 0.05 39.96 -16.28
N LEU A 708 -0.40 38.80 -16.76
CA LEU A 708 -1.35 38.74 -17.86
C LEU A 708 -2.74 39.26 -17.45
N ASP A 709 -3.20 38.98 -16.23
CA ASP A 709 -4.45 39.52 -15.71
C ASP A 709 -4.39 41.04 -15.56
N TYR A 710 -3.28 41.60 -15.09
CA TYR A 710 -3.09 43.05 -14.99
C TYR A 710 -3.13 43.73 -16.35
N LEU A 711 -2.38 43.21 -17.33
CA LEU A 711 -2.35 43.76 -18.69
C LEU A 711 -3.73 43.63 -19.38
N ALA A 712 -4.45 42.53 -19.14
CA ALA A 712 -5.83 42.39 -19.59
C ALA A 712 -6.76 43.42 -18.93
N ALA A 713 -6.56 43.74 -17.65
CA ALA A 713 -7.32 44.79 -16.96
C ALA A 713 -7.11 46.15 -17.62
N GLN A 714 -5.85 46.51 -17.89
CA GLN A 714 -5.49 47.77 -18.57
C GLN A 714 -6.11 47.86 -19.96
N ALA A 715 -6.24 46.73 -20.68
CA ALA A 715 -6.93 46.67 -21.95
C ALA A 715 -8.45 46.80 -21.82
N PHE A 716 -9.06 46.10 -20.85
CA PHE A 716 -10.50 46.13 -20.57
C PHE A 716 -10.98 47.53 -20.19
N LEU A 717 -10.20 48.27 -19.41
CA LEU A 717 -10.51 49.64 -18.99
C LEU A 717 -10.48 50.66 -20.15
N GLN A 718 -9.92 50.29 -21.30
CA GLN A 718 -9.92 51.14 -22.52
C GLN A 718 -11.11 50.89 -23.45
N LEU A 719 -11.97 49.91 -23.14
CA LEU A 719 -13.15 49.59 -23.92
C LEU A 719 -14.29 50.57 -23.63
N THR A 720 -15.27 50.64 -24.53
CA THR A 720 -16.51 51.37 -24.24
C THR A 720 -17.34 50.63 -23.20
N PRO A 721 -18.22 51.31 -22.43
CA PRO A 721 -19.11 50.64 -21.48
C PRO A 721 -19.92 49.50 -22.09
N GLN A 722 -20.40 49.68 -23.33
CA GLN A 722 -21.11 48.64 -24.07
C GLN A 722 -20.24 47.41 -24.37
N GLN A 723 -18.97 47.61 -24.73
CA GLN A 723 -18.02 46.52 -24.97
C GLN A 723 -17.64 45.83 -23.67
N GLN A 724 -17.40 46.59 -22.59
CA GLN A 724 -17.14 46.06 -21.25
C GLN A 724 -18.29 45.16 -20.79
N ALA A 725 -19.53 45.63 -20.88
CA ALA A 725 -20.73 44.85 -20.55
C ALA A 725 -20.88 43.58 -21.41
N ALA A 726 -20.35 43.58 -22.64
CA ALA A 726 -20.44 42.42 -23.52
C ALA A 726 -19.48 41.28 -23.16
N VAL A 727 -18.36 41.57 -22.49
CA VAL A 727 -17.32 40.58 -22.18
C VAL A 727 -17.19 40.29 -20.69
N ALA A 728 -17.53 41.25 -19.82
CA ALA A 728 -17.48 41.08 -18.38
C ALA A 728 -18.61 40.20 -17.85
N VAL A 729 -18.33 39.56 -16.71
CA VAL A 729 -19.33 38.98 -15.81
C VAL A 729 -19.05 39.45 -14.39
N GLN A 730 -20.10 39.52 -13.57
CA GLN A 730 -20.01 39.82 -12.15
C GLN A 730 -20.21 38.56 -11.31
N ALA A 731 -19.36 38.35 -10.31
CA ALA A 731 -19.50 37.27 -9.35
C ALA A 731 -20.52 37.61 -8.24
N VAL A 732 -21.62 36.86 -8.20
CA VAL A 732 -22.69 37.01 -7.21
C VAL A 732 -22.69 35.82 -6.26
N HIS A 733 -22.51 36.11 -4.96
CA HIS A 733 -22.39 35.08 -3.93
C HIS A 733 -23.72 34.87 -3.22
N THR A 734 -24.13 33.61 -3.10
CA THR A 734 -25.30 33.22 -2.31
C THR A 734 -24.87 32.26 -1.19
N PRO A 735 -25.04 32.64 0.10
CA PRO A 735 -24.67 31.78 1.23
C PRO A 735 -25.32 30.39 1.14
N GLY A 736 -24.58 29.35 1.49
CA GLY A 736 -25.03 27.97 1.45
C GLY A 736 -24.03 27.01 2.10
N GLY A 737 -24.39 25.73 2.23
CA GLY A 737 -23.51 24.74 2.86
C GLY A 737 -23.16 25.09 4.31
N THR A 738 -22.02 24.62 4.79
CA THR A 738 -21.48 24.92 6.13
C THR A 738 -20.44 26.04 6.01
N ASN A 739 -20.85 27.28 6.32
CA ASN A 739 -20.02 28.48 6.19
C ASN A 739 -19.40 28.63 4.78
N SER A 740 -20.21 28.41 3.74
CA SER A 740 -19.78 28.53 2.35
C SER A 740 -20.76 29.36 1.51
N PHE A 741 -20.52 29.48 0.21
CA PHE A 741 -21.43 30.11 -0.74
C PHE A 741 -21.35 29.46 -2.12
N THR A 742 -22.43 29.57 -2.88
CA THR A 742 -22.38 29.35 -4.34
C THR A 742 -22.02 30.65 -5.04
N THR A 743 -21.23 30.56 -6.10
CA THR A 743 -20.92 31.71 -6.96
C THR A 743 -21.70 31.59 -8.27
N GLN A 744 -22.43 32.64 -8.63
CA GLN A 744 -23.08 32.76 -9.93
C GLN A 744 -22.43 33.89 -10.71
N TYR A 745 -21.95 33.60 -11.92
CA TYR A 745 -21.38 34.60 -12.80
C TYR A 745 -22.47 35.12 -13.75
N GLN A 746 -22.83 36.39 -13.58
CA GLN A 746 -23.93 37.04 -14.29
C GLN A 746 -23.39 38.04 -15.31
N ASP A 747 -24.05 38.14 -16.47
CA ASP A 747 -23.75 39.18 -17.43
C ASP A 747 -24.13 40.56 -16.88
N LEU A 748 -23.45 41.59 -17.37
CA LEU A 748 -23.70 42.98 -17.02
C LEU A 748 -24.37 43.73 -18.17
N THR A 749 -25.17 44.73 -17.82
CA THR A 749 -25.72 45.73 -18.74
C THR A 749 -24.76 46.91 -18.91
N GLU A 750 -24.92 47.66 -19.99
CA GLU A 750 -24.14 48.88 -20.20
C GLU A 750 -24.41 49.90 -19.08
N GLU A 751 -25.66 50.04 -18.65
CA GLU A 751 -26.05 50.95 -17.57
C GLU A 751 -25.39 50.59 -16.23
N GLU A 752 -25.29 49.29 -15.91
CA GLU A 752 -24.57 48.83 -14.71
C GLU A 752 -23.08 49.18 -14.79
N ILE A 753 -22.43 48.94 -15.93
CA ILE A 753 -21.01 49.31 -16.11
C ILE A 753 -20.80 50.82 -15.95
N ILE A 754 -21.67 51.65 -16.52
CA ILE A 754 -21.60 53.11 -16.37
C ILE A 754 -21.72 53.51 -14.89
N GLN A 755 -22.61 52.85 -14.13
CA GLN A 755 -22.81 53.12 -12.70
C GLN A 755 -21.62 52.70 -11.83
N MET A 756 -20.87 51.67 -12.24
CA MET A 756 -19.70 51.18 -11.52
C MET A 756 -18.49 52.13 -11.59
N ASP A 757 -18.45 53.03 -12.59
CA ASP A 757 -17.40 54.06 -12.77
C ASP A 757 -15.96 53.47 -12.74
N LEU A 758 -15.75 52.38 -13.50
CA LEU A 758 -14.52 51.59 -13.52
C LEU A 758 -13.32 52.39 -14.11
N LYS A 759 -12.31 52.71 -13.28
CA LYS A 759 -11.13 53.48 -13.69
C LYS A 759 -9.83 52.69 -13.57
N ASP A 760 -9.74 51.81 -12.60
CA ASP A 760 -8.54 51.03 -12.30
C ASP A 760 -8.86 49.61 -11.84
N VAL A 761 -7.81 48.85 -11.48
CA VAL A 761 -7.95 47.46 -11.01
C VAL A 761 -8.62 47.36 -9.64
N ASP A 762 -8.57 48.40 -8.81
CA ASP A 762 -9.28 48.45 -7.54
C ASP A 762 -10.79 48.47 -7.78
N ASP A 763 -11.26 49.27 -8.75
CA ASP A 763 -12.68 49.30 -9.11
C ASP A 763 -13.18 47.95 -9.67
N LEU A 764 -12.36 47.24 -10.43
CA LEU A 764 -12.67 45.89 -10.91
C LEU A 764 -12.82 44.89 -9.76
N TRP A 765 -11.98 45.02 -8.72
CA TRP A 765 -12.08 44.22 -7.50
C TRP A 765 -13.37 44.52 -6.73
N GLU A 766 -13.64 45.80 -6.45
CA GLU A 766 -14.82 46.22 -5.67
C GLU A 766 -16.13 45.79 -6.32
N ASN A 767 -16.19 45.85 -7.66
CA ASN A 767 -17.37 45.46 -8.42
C ASN A 767 -17.41 43.97 -8.80
N ARG A 768 -16.43 43.17 -8.35
CA ARG A 768 -16.33 41.72 -8.56
C ARG A 768 -16.34 41.28 -10.02
N ILE A 769 -15.61 42.03 -10.85
CA ILE A 769 -15.57 41.84 -12.29
C ILE A 769 -14.61 40.69 -12.65
N SER A 770 -15.00 39.89 -13.63
CA SER A 770 -14.19 38.82 -14.20
C SER A 770 -14.46 38.62 -15.69
N ILE A 771 -13.50 38.01 -16.40
CA ILE A 771 -13.68 37.49 -17.75
C ILE A 771 -13.60 35.97 -17.68
N ARG A 772 -14.63 35.29 -18.18
CA ARG A 772 -14.75 33.83 -18.16
C ARG A 772 -15.13 33.31 -19.53
N ASN A 773 -14.72 32.10 -19.88
CA ASN A 773 -15.05 31.49 -21.17
C ASN A 773 -16.54 31.05 -21.26
N LEU A 774 -17.44 32.02 -21.26
CA LEU A 774 -18.88 31.86 -21.32
C LEU A 774 -19.42 32.55 -22.56
N LYS A 775 -20.41 31.96 -23.21
CA LYS A 775 -21.17 32.67 -24.26
C LYS A 775 -22.05 33.72 -23.60
N LYS A 776 -22.14 34.93 -24.17
CA LYS A 776 -23.05 35.98 -23.69
C LYS A 776 -24.49 35.45 -23.62
N GLY A 777 -25.19 35.73 -22.52
CA GLY A 777 -26.50 35.20 -22.15
C GLY A 777 -26.46 33.87 -21.40
N SER A 778 -25.28 33.29 -21.17
CA SER A 778 -25.13 32.04 -20.41
C SER A 778 -24.77 32.36 -18.98
N THR A 779 -25.24 31.52 -18.05
CA THR A 779 -24.89 31.64 -16.63
C THR A 779 -24.09 30.43 -16.19
N GLU A 780 -22.99 30.67 -15.50
CA GLU A 780 -22.26 29.64 -14.78
C GLU A 780 -22.61 29.74 -13.30
N ARG A 781 -22.93 28.60 -12.68
CA ARG A 781 -23.17 28.50 -11.25
C ARG A 781 -22.28 27.42 -10.67
N ILE A 782 -21.48 27.80 -9.70
CA ILE A 782 -20.56 26.92 -9.00
C ILE A 782 -21.13 26.62 -7.61
N SER A 783 -21.11 25.34 -7.24
CA SER A 783 -21.64 24.86 -5.97
C SER A 783 -20.79 25.30 -4.77
N THR A 784 -21.33 25.12 -3.57
CA THR A 784 -20.59 25.36 -2.33
C THR A 784 -19.42 24.41 -2.22
N ALA A 785 -18.35 24.79 -1.54
CA ALA A 785 -17.27 23.84 -1.23
C ALA A 785 -17.75 22.70 -0.32
N THR A 786 -18.83 22.90 0.45
CA THR A 786 -19.44 21.88 1.32
C THR A 786 -20.03 20.73 0.53
N ASP A 787 -20.84 21.05 -0.49
CA ASP A 787 -21.43 20.02 -1.37
C ASP A 787 -20.34 19.45 -2.30
N GLY A 788 -19.44 20.33 -2.75
CA GLY A 788 -18.43 20.01 -3.76
C GLY A 788 -19.04 19.80 -5.15
N SER A 789 -18.24 19.98 -6.19
CA SER A 789 -18.60 19.59 -7.55
C SER A 789 -17.37 19.34 -8.40
N TYR A 790 -17.57 18.54 -9.44
CA TYR A 790 -16.60 18.30 -10.50
C TYR A 790 -16.18 19.61 -11.19
N GLY A 791 -14.99 19.60 -11.77
CA GLY A 791 -14.36 20.71 -12.45
C GLY A 791 -13.43 21.54 -11.55
N PHE A 792 -12.91 22.59 -12.17
CA PHE A 792 -11.93 23.50 -11.62
C PHE A 792 -12.16 24.91 -12.16
N GLU A 793 -11.60 25.89 -11.46
CA GLU A 793 -11.47 27.25 -11.98
C GLU A 793 -10.38 27.27 -13.04
N SER A 794 -10.70 27.60 -14.30
CA SER A 794 -9.70 27.63 -15.37
C SER A 794 -8.67 28.72 -15.10
N PHE A 795 -7.37 28.38 -15.19
CA PHE A 795 -6.29 29.35 -15.07
C PHE A 795 -6.40 30.50 -16.08
N TYR A 796 -7.03 30.27 -17.24
CA TYR A 796 -7.18 31.30 -18.26
C TYR A 796 -8.32 32.27 -18.00
N ASN A 797 -9.24 31.99 -17.06
CA ASN A 797 -10.18 33.00 -16.62
C ASN A 797 -9.40 34.18 -16.00
N MET A 798 -9.85 35.40 -16.27
CA MET A 798 -9.21 36.61 -15.77
C MET A 798 -10.07 37.12 -14.60
N ASN A 799 -9.74 36.65 -13.41
CA ASN A 799 -10.45 36.98 -12.18
C ASN A 799 -9.70 38.11 -11.46
N TRP A 800 -10.10 39.36 -11.71
CA TRP A 800 -9.56 40.52 -10.99
C TRP A 800 -10.01 40.50 -9.54
N TYR A 801 -11.28 40.20 -9.31
CA TYR A 801 -11.78 39.76 -8.02
C TYR A 801 -11.65 38.24 -7.87
N GLN A 802 -10.99 37.81 -6.82
CA GLN A 802 -10.91 36.41 -6.47
C GLN A 802 -11.96 36.08 -5.41
N SER A 803 -12.92 35.22 -5.73
CA SER A 803 -13.91 34.74 -4.75
C SER A 803 -13.20 34.04 -3.59
N HIS A 804 -13.43 34.55 -2.37
CA HIS A 804 -12.91 34.07 -1.09
C HIS A 804 -13.95 34.30 0.01
N ASN A 805 -13.80 33.65 1.15
CA ASN A 805 -14.68 33.75 2.31
C ASN A 805 -13.90 33.92 3.62
N ASP A 806 -13.90 35.14 4.16
CA ASP A 806 -13.20 35.49 5.41
C ASP A 806 -13.72 34.76 6.66
N SER A 807 -14.86 34.08 6.55
CA SER A 807 -15.52 33.37 7.67
C SER A 807 -15.74 31.88 7.39
N GLY A 808 -15.24 31.37 6.27
CA GLY A 808 -15.35 29.94 5.95
C GLY A 808 -14.69 29.59 4.63
N SER A 809 -15.42 28.88 3.77
CA SER A 809 -14.92 28.44 2.47
C SER A 809 -15.66 29.12 1.31
N PRO A 810 -15.03 29.34 0.14
CA PRO A 810 -15.70 29.92 -1.00
C PRO A 810 -16.51 28.84 -1.75
N ASP A 811 -16.89 29.10 -3.00
CA ASP A 811 -17.35 28.04 -3.90
C ASP A 811 -16.24 27.00 -4.17
N THR A 812 -16.61 25.81 -4.63
CA THR A 812 -15.68 24.68 -4.75
C THR A 812 -14.55 24.90 -5.77
N HIS A 813 -14.77 25.65 -6.85
CA HIS A 813 -13.74 25.88 -7.86
C HIS A 813 -12.73 26.93 -7.38
N SER A 814 -13.23 28.01 -6.76
CA SER A 814 -12.40 29.03 -6.13
C SER A 814 -11.55 28.45 -5.00
N PHE A 815 -12.11 27.53 -4.20
CA PHE A 815 -11.37 26.82 -3.16
C PHE A 815 -10.16 26.08 -3.73
N LYS A 816 -10.36 25.26 -4.77
CA LYS A 816 -9.27 24.51 -5.43
C LYS A 816 -8.18 25.45 -5.99
N ARG A 817 -8.59 26.53 -6.66
CA ARG A 817 -7.65 27.51 -7.23
C ARG A 817 -6.83 28.22 -6.17
N LEU A 818 -7.47 28.66 -5.09
CA LEU A 818 -6.80 29.35 -3.99
C LEU A 818 -5.78 28.41 -3.31
N GLY A 819 -6.09 27.12 -3.19
CA GLY A 819 -5.11 26.13 -2.72
C GLY A 819 -3.85 26.08 -3.59
N MET A 820 -4.02 26.06 -4.91
CA MET A 820 -2.88 26.10 -5.86
C MET A 820 -2.14 27.44 -5.84
N GLU A 821 -2.83 28.56 -5.65
CA GLU A 821 -2.18 29.86 -5.48
C GLU A 821 -1.33 29.89 -4.21
N MET A 822 -1.88 29.39 -3.11
CA MET A 822 -1.17 29.29 -1.84
C MET A 822 0.02 28.33 -1.90
N LEU A 823 -0.01 27.30 -2.77
CA LEU A 823 1.16 26.46 -3.07
C LEU A 823 2.32 27.29 -3.63
N GLY A 824 2.05 28.24 -4.53
CA GLY A 824 3.07 29.14 -5.07
C GLY A 824 3.58 30.19 -4.06
N VAL A 825 2.78 30.51 -3.04
CA VAL A 825 3.17 31.46 -1.98
C VAL A 825 4.01 30.79 -0.89
N GLY A 826 3.49 29.71 -0.30
CA GLY A 826 4.07 29.08 0.90
C GLY A 826 4.70 27.70 0.66
N GLY A 827 4.68 27.18 -0.56
CA GLY A 827 5.09 25.80 -0.84
C GLY A 827 4.06 24.77 -0.37
N TYR A 828 4.42 23.49 -0.44
CA TYR A 828 3.47 22.39 -0.19
C TYR A 828 2.98 22.38 1.27
N GLU A 829 3.90 22.38 2.23
CA GLU A 829 3.52 22.29 3.64
C GLU A 829 3.01 23.60 4.25
N LYS A 830 3.64 24.74 3.94
CA LYS A 830 3.33 26.04 4.55
C LYS A 830 2.39 26.90 3.70
N GLY A 831 1.94 26.40 2.56
CA GLY A 831 1.00 27.07 1.67
C GLY A 831 -0.21 26.19 1.40
N TYR A 832 -0.05 25.22 0.50
CA TYR A 832 -1.11 24.33 0.06
C TYR A 832 -1.77 23.57 1.21
N ARG A 833 -0.99 22.91 2.07
CA ARG A 833 -1.52 22.11 3.19
C ARG A 833 -2.24 22.98 4.21
N ILE A 834 -1.74 24.17 4.53
CA ILE A 834 -2.44 25.11 5.43
C ILE A 834 -3.80 25.49 4.86
N TYR A 835 -3.85 25.86 3.58
CA TYR A 835 -5.09 26.33 2.95
C TYR A 835 -6.12 25.21 2.74
N MET A 836 -5.69 24.01 2.34
CA MET A 836 -6.58 22.92 1.93
C MET A 836 -7.10 22.06 3.09
N SER A 837 -6.50 22.16 4.28
CA SER A 837 -6.77 21.27 5.41
C SER A 837 -7.39 21.98 6.61
N ALA A 838 -7.71 21.22 7.65
CA ALA A 838 -8.18 21.75 8.93
C ALA A 838 -7.14 22.54 9.75
N LEU A 839 -5.92 22.76 9.22
CA LEU A 839 -4.92 23.64 9.81
C LEU A 839 -5.35 25.12 9.81
N SER A 840 -6.28 25.51 8.95
CA SER A 840 -6.88 26.84 8.93
C SER A 840 -8.40 26.78 9.06
N ALA A 841 -8.98 27.77 9.71
CA ALA A 841 -10.42 27.83 9.95
C ALA A 841 -11.22 28.35 8.74
N ASN A 842 -10.61 29.22 7.92
CA ASN A 842 -11.22 29.89 6.77
C ASN A 842 -10.13 30.48 5.84
N ASP A 843 -10.55 31.06 4.71
CA ASP A 843 -9.62 31.62 3.72
C ASP A 843 -8.72 32.73 4.28
N LEU A 844 -9.25 33.61 5.13
CA LEU A 844 -8.48 34.74 5.68
C LEU A 844 -7.45 34.27 6.71
N ASP A 845 -7.84 33.34 7.58
CA ASP A 845 -6.92 32.69 8.52
C ASP A 845 -5.79 31.97 7.78
N ALA A 846 -6.12 31.21 6.73
CA ALA A 846 -5.12 30.58 5.88
C ALA A 846 -4.14 31.61 5.28
N LEU A 847 -4.65 32.68 4.66
CA LEU A 847 -3.83 33.74 4.07
C LEU A 847 -2.87 34.36 5.10
N ARG A 848 -3.37 34.66 6.30
CA ARG A 848 -2.57 35.26 7.40
C ARG A 848 -1.48 34.33 7.87
N GLN A 849 -1.78 33.05 8.06
CA GLN A 849 -0.79 32.05 8.46
C GLN A 849 0.30 31.87 7.40
N ILE A 850 -0.10 31.79 6.12
CA ILE A 850 0.80 31.54 4.99
C ILE A 850 1.73 32.74 4.74
N THR A 851 1.20 33.96 4.83
CA THR A 851 1.97 35.20 4.61
C THR A 851 2.70 35.68 5.86
N GLY A 852 2.33 35.21 7.04
CA GLY A 852 2.85 35.68 8.32
C GLY A 852 2.39 37.10 8.69
N ARG A 853 1.37 37.65 8.01
CA ARG A 853 0.82 38.99 8.25
C ARG A 853 -0.56 38.90 8.87
N GLU A 854 -0.73 39.36 10.11
CA GLU A 854 -2.02 39.31 10.82
C GLU A 854 -3.07 40.31 10.30
N ASP A 855 -2.62 41.43 9.72
CA ASP A 855 -3.47 42.53 9.27
C ASP A 855 -3.95 42.39 7.82
N ILE A 856 -3.33 41.48 7.05
CA ILE A 856 -3.59 41.34 5.62
C ILE A 856 -5.06 40.98 5.35
N THR A 857 -5.57 41.50 4.23
CA THR A 857 -6.85 41.13 3.63
C THR A 857 -6.62 40.54 2.24
N TRP A 858 -7.59 39.79 1.70
CA TRP A 858 -7.50 39.29 0.32
C TRP A 858 -7.41 40.41 -0.72
N LYS A 859 -8.08 41.54 -0.49
CA LYS A 859 -7.93 42.73 -1.34
C LYS A 859 -6.50 43.24 -1.32
N GLU A 860 -5.95 43.46 -0.13
CA GLU A 860 -4.59 43.95 0.03
C GLU A 860 -3.59 43.01 -0.63
N TYR A 861 -3.71 41.69 -0.40
CA TYR A 861 -2.90 40.67 -1.05
C TYR A 861 -2.94 40.78 -2.58
N LYS A 862 -4.13 40.81 -3.19
CA LYS A 862 -4.27 40.87 -4.65
C LYS A 862 -3.77 42.19 -5.23
N MET A 863 -4.08 43.31 -4.59
CA MET A 863 -3.66 44.64 -5.05
C MET A 863 -2.15 44.84 -4.87
N GLU A 864 -1.52 44.27 -3.84
CA GLU A 864 -0.06 44.25 -3.71
C GLU A 864 0.61 43.51 -4.85
N ARG A 865 0.05 42.36 -5.30
CA ARG A 865 0.56 41.64 -6.48
C ARG A 865 0.46 42.50 -7.74
N PHE A 866 -0.67 43.17 -7.99
CA PHE A 866 -0.80 44.04 -9.16
C PHE A 866 0.11 45.27 -9.10
N ARG A 867 0.34 45.86 -7.93
CA ARG A 867 1.34 46.92 -7.75
C ARG A 867 2.76 46.42 -8.06
N GLN A 868 3.12 45.23 -7.57
CA GLN A 868 4.39 44.60 -7.91
C GLN A 868 4.51 44.34 -9.41
N VAL A 869 3.42 43.95 -10.07
CA VAL A 869 3.39 43.80 -11.54
C VAL A 869 3.68 45.13 -12.22
N GLU A 870 2.97 46.18 -11.86
CA GLU A 870 3.13 47.53 -12.42
C GLU A 870 4.58 48.03 -12.29
N ASP A 871 5.18 47.88 -11.11
CA ASP A 871 6.57 48.27 -10.83
C ASP A 871 7.60 47.50 -11.68
N ASN A 872 7.25 46.30 -12.14
CA ASN A 872 8.15 45.38 -12.85
C ASN A 872 7.85 45.19 -14.34
N LEU A 873 6.88 45.90 -14.93
CA LEU A 873 6.52 45.74 -16.35
C LEU A 873 7.71 45.88 -17.30
N LYS A 874 8.63 46.81 -17.02
CA LYS A 874 9.84 47.05 -17.82
C LYS A 874 10.86 45.89 -17.80
N ASN A 875 10.74 44.97 -16.84
CA ASN A 875 11.66 43.85 -16.67
C ASN A 875 11.19 42.60 -17.44
N ILE A 876 10.03 42.64 -18.10
CA ILE A 876 9.52 41.51 -18.88
C ILE A 876 10.34 41.38 -20.18
N PRO A 877 11.06 40.26 -20.39
CA PRO A 877 11.97 40.12 -21.53
C PRO A 877 11.30 39.61 -22.80
N TYR A 878 10.06 39.14 -22.70
CA TYR A 878 9.37 38.42 -23.78
C TYR A 878 8.54 39.35 -24.66
N PHE A 879 7.89 40.36 -24.08
CA PHE A 879 7.00 41.26 -24.81
C PHE A 879 6.89 42.61 -24.10
N SER A 880 6.53 43.66 -24.84
CA SER A 880 6.22 44.96 -24.24
C SER A 880 4.80 44.96 -23.68
N ALA A 881 4.60 45.67 -22.55
CA ALA A 881 3.31 45.80 -21.90
C ALA A 881 2.27 46.43 -22.85
N GLU A 882 2.64 47.47 -23.59
CA GLU A 882 1.76 48.18 -24.53
C GLU A 882 1.27 47.25 -25.65
N THR A 883 2.16 46.39 -26.15
CA THR A 883 1.84 45.43 -27.21
C THR A 883 0.83 44.41 -26.72
N VAL A 884 1.00 43.90 -25.49
CA VAL A 884 0.07 42.94 -24.91
C VAL A 884 -1.28 43.58 -24.55
N VAL A 885 -1.28 44.82 -24.04
CA VAL A 885 -2.52 45.59 -23.83
C VAL A 885 -3.28 45.77 -25.14
N ALA A 886 -2.59 46.11 -26.23
CA ALA A 886 -3.21 46.20 -27.55
C ALA A 886 -3.77 44.85 -28.03
N GLN A 887 -3.04 43.74 -27.81
CA GLN A 887 -3.51 42.38 -28.11
C GLN A 887 -4.82 42.05 -27.39
N PHE A 888 -4.85 42.23 -26.07
CA PHE A 888 -6.05 41.98 -25.27
C PHE A 888 -7.20 42.90 -25.68
N LYS A 889 -6.92 44.18 -25.97
CA LYS A 889 -7.96 45.12 -26.38
C LYS A 889 -8.61 44.68 -27.69
N THR A 890 -7.83 44.36 -28.71
CA THR A 890 -8.35 43.83 -29.98
C THR A 890 -9.13 42.53 -29.77
N ALA A 891 -8.65 41.65 -28.90
CA ALA A 891 -9.34 40.41 -28.58
C ALA A 891 -10.68 40.65 -27.86
N PHE A 892 -10.74 41.56 -26.89
CA PHE A 892 -11.97 41.94 -26.22
C PHE A 892 -12.98 42.61 -27.17
N GLU A 893 -12.52 43.47 -28.08
CA GLU A 893 -13.38 44.08 -29.09
C GLU A 893 -13.98 43.02 -30.02
N ALA A 894 -13.20 42.01 -30.41
CA ALA A 894 -13.67 40.87 -31.20
C ALA A 894 -14.65 40.00 -30.41
N ASP A 895 -14.36 39.72 -29.15
CA ASP A 895 -15.22 38.98 -28.23
C ASP A 895 -16.57 39.69 -28.01
N ALA A 896 -16.55 41.01 -27.80
CA ALA A 896 -17.75 41.84 -27.66
C ALA A 896 -18.64 41.78 -28.91
N GLN A 897 -18.05 41.75 -30.11
CA GLN A 897 -18.79 41.61 -31.38
C GLN A 897 -19.38 40.21 -31.56
N LYS A 898 -18.63 39.16 -31.16
CA LYS A 898 -19.02 37.75 -31.33
C LYS A 898 -19.99 37.26 -30.24
N GLY A 899 -20.06 37.94 -29.10
CA GLY A 899 -20.81 37.49 -27.93
C GLY A 899 -20.17 36.26 -27.26
N THR A 900 -18.85 36.14 -27.36
CA THR A 900 -18.03 35.08 -26.76
C THR A 900 -16.90 35.72 -25.96
N ARG A 901 -16.14 34.93 -25.18
CA ARG A 901 -14.89 35.37 -24.55
C ARG A 901 -13.67 34.53 -25.02
N SER A 902 -13.77 33.92 -26.19
CA SER A 902 -12.78 32.93 -26.64
C SER A 902 -11.48 33.58 -27.13
N GLU A 903 -11.53 34.78 -27.70
CA GLU A 903 -10.35 35.43 -28.27
C GLU A 903 -9.42 35.94 -27.16
N SER A 904 -9.97 36.62 -26.15
CA SER A 904 -9.19 37.13 -25.01
C SER A 904 -8.59 35.99 -24.17
N ILE A 905 -9.34 34.90 -23.97
CA ILE A 905 -8.84 33.67 -23.35
C ILE A 905 -7.72 33.04 -24.19
N ALA A 906 -7.85 33.02 -25.52
CA ALA A 906 -6.81 32.53 -26.41
C ALA A 906 -5.53 33.37 -26.33
N VAL A 907 -5.63 34.70 -26.19
CA VAL A 907 -4.47 35.58 -25.99
C VAL A 907 -3.74 35.24 -24.68
N LYS A 908 -4.46 35.12 -23.55
CA LYS A 908 -3.84 34.74 -22.27
C LYS A 908 -3.18 33.37 -22.36
N ARG A 909 -3.86 32.39 -22.95
CA ARG A 909 -3.32 31.03 -23.17
C ARG A 909 -2.06 31.03 -24.03
N MET A 910 -2.05 31.78 -25.14
CA MET A 910 -0.90 31.92 -26.03
C MET A 910 0.31 32.47 -25.28
N LEU A 911 0.15 33.62 -24.61
CA LEU A 911 1.23 34.32 -23.92
C LEU A 911 1.77 33.51 -22.75
N TYR A 912 0.89 32.93 -21.92
CA TYR A 912 1.30 32.03 -20.85
C TYR A 912 2.10 30.83 -21.39
N GLY A 913 1.59 30.19 -22.45
CA GLY A 913 2.23 29.02 -23.04
C GLY A 913 3.58 29.33 -23.68
N ILE A 914 3.77 30.53 -24.25
CA ILE A 914 5.07 30.99 -24.76
C ILE A 914 6.08 31.12 -23.61
N VAL A 915 5.71 31.82 -22.53
CA VAL A 915 6.61 32.04 -21.38
C VAL A 915 6.97 30.71 -20.70
N LYS A 916 5.96 29.87 -20.43
CA LYS A 916 6.13 28.53 -19.83
C LYS A 916 7.14 27.69 -20.62
N ARG A 917 7.05 27.69 -21.95
CA ARG A 917 7.94 26.87 -22.80
C ARG A 917 9.31 27.49 -23.01
N ALA A 918 9.38 28.82 -23.18
CA ALA A 918 10.65 29.53 -23.30
C ALA A 918 11.54 29.29 -22.07
N THR A 919 10.96 29.18 -20.88
CA THR A 919 11.66 28.92 -19.62
C THR A 919 11.87 27.43 -19.30
N GLY A 920 11.54 26.53 -20.23
CA GLY A 920 11.65 25.08 -20.02
C GLY A 920 10.71 24.56 -18.92
N ASP A 921 9.44 24.94 -18.97
CA ASP A 921 8.44 24.66 -17.93
C ASP A 921 8.70 25.39 -16.60
N PHE A 922 9.08 26.67 -16.69
CA PHE A 922 9.50 27.49 -15.56
C PHE A 922 10.69 26.93 -14.76
N SER A 923 11.53 26.09 -15.36
CA SER A 923 12.72 25.53 -14.70
C SER A 923 13.94 26.48 -14.76
N HIS A 924 13.98 27.36 -15.77
CA HIS A 924 15.10 28.28 -16.03
C HIS A 924 14.64 29.73 -16.10
N GLY A 925 13.85 30.17 -15.12
CA GLY A 925 13.31 31.52 -15.02
C GLY A 925 11.78 31.57 -15.08
N GLY A 926 11.26 32.76 -15.34
CA GLY A 926 9.86 33.13 -15.13
C GLY A 926 9.45 34.33 -15.96
N ILE A 927 8.33 34.97 -15.63
CA ILE A 927 7.82 36.12 -16.40
C ILE A 927 8.76 37.33 -16.38
N TYR A 928 9.54 37.51 -15.30
CA TYR A 928 10.51 38.60 -15.15
C TYR A 928 11.97 38.18 -15.42
N GLN A 929 12.22 36.90 -15.69
CA GLN A 929 13.58 36.39 -15.91
C GLN A 929 13.60 35.43 -17.08
N SER A 930 14.31 35.83 -18.14
CA SER A 930 14.54 34.98 -19.31
C SER A 930 15.51 33.84 -18.99
N PRO A 931 15.41 32.67 -19.67
CA PRO A 931 16.54 31.74 -19.76
C PRO A 931 17.77 32.43 -20.38
N ALA A 932 18.91 31.72 -20.39
CA ALA A 932 20.10 32.21 -21.07
C ALA A 932 19.79 32.52 -22.55
N VAL A 933 20.04 33.76 -22.97
CA VAL A 933 19.87 34.21 -24.36
C VAL A 933 20.95 33.54 -25.22
N ILE A 934 20.51 32.74 -26.17
CA ILE A 934 21.34 32.04 -27.13
C ILE A 934 21.68 33.01 -28.26
N GLN A 935 22.93 33.48 -28.30
CA GLN A 935 23.41 34.39 -29.33
C GLN A 935 23.71 33.63 -30.62
N VAL A 936 23.18 34.12 -31.74
CA VAL A 936 23.27 33.50 -33.06
C VAL A 936 23.95 34.45 -34.03
N THR A 937 25.02 33.99 -34.69
CA THR A 937 25.84 34.80 -35.60
C THR A 937 25.85 34.29 -37.05
N SER A 938 25.40 33.04 -37.30
CA SER A 938 25.30 32.47 -38.65
C SER A 938 24.09 31.54 -38.81
N ALA A 939 23.68 31.29 -40.05
CA ALA A 939 22.53 30.44 -40.37
C ALA A 939 22.77 28.96 -39.98
N GLU A 940 23.99 28.44 -40.16
CA GLU A 940 24.36 27.09 -39.72
C GLU A 940 24.31 26.96 -38.20
N GLN A 941 24.80 27.97 -37.48
CA GLN A 941 24.74 28.00 -36.02
C GLN A 941 23.28 28.02 -35.54
N PHE A 942 22.43 28.83 -36.18
CA PHE A 942 21.01 28.87 -35.88
C PHE A 942 20.35 27.50 -36.02
N LEU A 943 20.52 26.86 -37.19
CA LEU A 943 19.89 25.57 -37.48
C LEU A 943 20.39 24.46 -36.56
N ALA A 944 21.68 24.45 -36.22
CA ALA A 944 22.24 23.48 -35.29
C ALA A 944 21.65 23.63 -33.88
N LEU A 945 21.66 24.86 -33.34
CA LEU A 945 21.18 25.14 -31.98
C LEU A 945 19.67 24.95 -31.86
N ALA A 946 18.89 25.46 -32.82
CA ALA A 946 17.43 25.28 -32.85
C ALA A 946 17.02 23.81 -33.04
N ALA A 947 17.91 22.98 -33.61
CA ALA A 947 17.68 21.55 -33.72
C ALA A 947 18.01 20.77 -32.44
N GLU A 948 19.04 21.19 -31.70
CA GLU A 948 19.43 20.58 -30.44
C GLU A 948 18.49 21.00 -29.30
N ASN A 949 18.08 22.27 -29.28
CA ASN A 949 17.19 22.83 -28.28
C ASN A 949 16.00 23.56 -28.92
N PRO A 950 14.88 22.87 -29.18
CA PRO A 950 13.74 23.49 -29.84
C PRO A 950 12.95 24.44 -28.93
N TYR A 951 13.38 24.71 -27.68
CA TYR A 951 12.76 25.65 -26.75
C TYR A 951 13.81 26.57 -26.10
N GLY A 952 13.79 27.85 -26.44
CA GLY A 952 14.74 28.80 -25.87
C GLY A 952 14.54 30.23 -26.36
N TYR A 953 15.39 31.13 -25.88
CA TYR A 953 15.46 32.51 -26.35
C TYR A 953 16.68 32.65 -27.27
N TYR A 954 16.43 32.86 -28.55
CA TYR A 954 17.44 33.08 -29.58
C TYR A 954 17.51 34.55 -29.94
N ARG A 955 18.71 35.14 -29.91
CA ARG A 955 18.93 36.52 -30.38
C ARG A 955 19.98 36.57 -31.48
N LEU A 956 19.67 37.27 -32.56
CA LEU A 956 20.63 37.47 -33.65
C LEU A 956 21.66 38.55 -33.27
N GLU A 957 22.92 38.27 -33.58
CA GLU A 957 24.06 39.20 -33.45
C GLU A 957 24.72 39.46 -34.82
N GLY A 958 24.10 38.98 -35.90
CA GLY A 958 24.54 39.12 -37.28
C GLY A 958 23.47 38.69 -38.28
N ASN A 959 23.62 39.11 -39.53
CA ASN A 959 22.75 38.68 -40.64
C ASN A 959 22.91 37.17 -40.87
N LEU A 960 21.81 36.48 -41.16
CA LEU A 960 21.81 35.05 -41.45
C LEU A 960 21.66 34.82 -42.96
N ASP A 961 22.71 34.30 -43.59
CA ASP A 961 22.68 33.95 -45.02
C ASP A 961 22.44 32.44 -45.22
N PHE A 962 21.31 32.11 -45.84
CA PHE A 962 20.92 30.73 -46.17
C PHE A 962 21.27 30.32 -47.60
N SER A 963 21.98 31.16 -48.38
CA SER A 963 22.27 30.92 -49.79
C SER A 963 23.09 29.65 -50.05
N ALA A 964 23.96 29.26 -49.12
CA ALA A 964 24.79 28.06 -49.18
C ALA A 964 24.14 26.83 -48.51
N ILE A 965 22.94 26.97 -47.95
CA ILE A 965 22.25 25.93 -47.19
C ILE A 965 21.08 25.39 -48.01
N ALA A 966 21.02 24.07 -48.16
CA ALA A 966 19.88 23.42 -48.81
C ALA A 966 18.76 23.16 -47.80
N PRO A 967 17.49 23.53 -48.10
CA PRO A 967 16.36 23.21 -47.23
C PRO A 967 16.08 21.70 -47.21
N GLN A 968 15.57 21.21 -46.08
CA GLN A 968 15.22 19.81 -45.88
C GLN A 968 13.69 19.65 -45.79
N GLN A 969 13.12 18.72 -46.55
CA GLN A 969 11.67 18.44 -46.54
C GLN A 969 10.79 19.69 -46.76
N GLY A 970 11.28 20.68 -47.52
CA GLY A 970 10.53 21.89 -47.88
C GLY A 970 10.64 23.06 -46.89
N SER A 971 11.53 22.99 -45.89
CA SER A 971 11.88 24.14 -45.02
C SER A 971 13.32 24.02 -44.49
N TYR A 972 13.87 25.06 -43.87
CA TYR A 972 15.21 24.96 -43.29
C TYR A 972 15.23 24.25 -41.92
N LEU A 973 14.19 24.45 -41.10
CA LEU A 973 13.96 23.73 -39.85
C LEU A 973 12.61 22.98 -39.93
N PRO A 974 12.59 21.73 -40.43
CA PRO A 974 11.34 20.99 -40.67
C PRO A 974 10.66 20.49 -39.40
N GLN A 975 11.41 20.32 -38.32
CA GLN A 975 10.88 19.96 -37.01
C GLN A 975 10.20 21.16 -36.32
N ARG A 976 9.40 20.85 -35.30
CA ARG A 976 8.67 21.84 -34.51
C ARG A 976 9.63 22.72 -33.72
N PHE A 977 9.50 24.03 -33.90
CA PHE A 977 10.18 25.04 -33.10
C PHE A 977 9.22 25.68 -32.09
N VAL A 978 9.72 25.88 -30.87
CA VAL A 978 9.04 26.49 -29.74
C VAL A 978 9.94 27.57 -29.14
N GLY A 979 9.38 28.68 -28.65
CA GLY A 979 10.17 29.73 -28.01
C GLY A 979 10.44 30.94 -28.90
N ILE A 980 11.50 31.67 -28.62
CA ILE A 980 11.60 33.09 -28.96
C ILE A 980 12.78 33.32 -29.90
N ILE A 981 12.55 34.12 -30.95
CA ILE A 981 13.56 34.62 -31.87
C ILE A 981 13.48 36.14 -31.89
N ASP A 982 14.47 36.77 -31.25
CA ASP A 982 14.73 38.19 -31.40
C ASP A 982 15.71 38.42 -32.54
N GLY A 983 15.19 38.90 -33.67
CA GLY A 983 15.94 39.28 -34.84
C GLY A 983 16.91 40.43 -34.58
N ASN A 984 16.72 41.20 -33.50
CA ASN A 984 17.60 42.30 -33.08
C ASN A 984 17.93 43.29 -34.23
N GLY A 985 17.01 43.43 -35.20
CA GLY A 985 17.15 44.28 -36.38
C GLY A 985 17.98 43.71 -37.53
N TYR A 986 18.51 42.49 -37.40
CA TYR A 986 19.29 41.82 -38.44
C TYR A 986 18.41 41.19 -39.54
N GLU A 987 19.07 40.85 -40.64
CA GLU A 987 18.42 40.36 -41.86
C GLU A 987 18.67 38.87 -42.08
N VAL A 988 17.69 38.21 -42.71
CA VAL A 988 17.80 36.85 -43.24
C VAL A 988 17.79 36.93 -44.76
N THR A 989 18.85 36.43 -45.40
CA THR A 989 19.03 36.43 -46.86
C THR A 989 19.12 35.01 -47.41
N GLY A 990 18.97 34.86 -48.73
CA GLY A 990 19.25 33.59 -49.43
C GLY A 990 18.21 32.48 -49.23
N LEU A 991 17.04 32.77 -48.64
CA LEU A 991 15.98 31.77 -48.44
C LEU A 991 15.38 31.28 -49.76
N GLN A 992 15.43 29.97 -49.98
CA GLN A 992 14.79 29.26 -51.11
C GLN A 992 13.54 28.46 -50.71
N ALA A 993 13.28 28.36 -49.41
CA ALA A 993 12.13 27.71 -48.79
C ALA A 993 11.77 28.41 -47.46
N PRO A 994 10.58 28.16 -46.87
CA PRO A 994 10.26 28.63 -45.53
C PRO A 994 11.33 28.30 -44.49
N LEU A 995 11.58 29.21 -43.54
CA LEU A 995 12.52 28.97 -42.45
C LEU A 995 12.07 27.81 -41.54
N PHE A 996 10.77 27.75 -41.21
CA PHE A 996 10.17 26.76 -40.31
C PHE A 996 9.14 25.87 -41.01
N GLY A 997 9.20 24.56 -40.76
CA GLY A 997 8.14 23.62 -41.13
C GLY A 997 6.94 23.72 -40.18
N ASP A 998 7.21 23.81 -38.88
CA ASP A 998 6.19 23.87 -37.82
C ASP A 998 6.64 24.80 -36.69
N LEU A 999 5.83 25.81 -36.41
CA LEU A 999 6.12 26.86 -35.43
C LEU A 999 5.00 26.87 -34.38
N GLN A 1000 5.29 26.46 -33.15
CA GLN A 1000 4.28 26.34 -32.09
C GLN A 1000 4.70 27.07 -30.83
N TYR A 1001 3.80 27.82 -30.19
CA TYR A 1001 4.12 28.56 -28.96
C TYR A 1001 5.42 29.36 -29.11
N ALA A 1002 5.50 30.12 -30.20
CA ALA A 1002 6.71 30.80 -30.59
C ALA A 1002 6.47 32.28 -30.86
N GLN A 1003 7.51 33.07 -30.63
CA GLN A 1003 7.52 34.50 -30.89
C GLN A 1003 8.72 34.86 -31.76
N ILE A 1004 8.47 35.57 -32.87
CA ILE A 1004 9.53 36.09 -33.73
C ILE A 1004 9.37 37.59 -33.80
N THR A 1005 10.42 38.32 -33.44
CA THR A 1005 10.41 39.78 -33.39
C THR A 1005 11.60 40.41 -34.12
N ASN A 1006 11.42 41.62 -34.66
CA ASN A 1006 12.51 42.48 -35.18
C ASN A 1006 13.38 41.82 -36.26
N LEU A 1007 12.77 41.13 -37.22
CA LEU A 1007 13.46 40.35 -38.25
C LEU A 1007 13.06 40.82 -39.66
N THR A 1008 14.05 41.05 -40.53
CA THR A 1008 13.80 41.37 -41.94
C THR A 1008 14.25 40.20 -42.82
N VAL A 1009 13.37 39.73 -43.71
CA VAL A 1009 13.74 38.75 -44.75
C VAL A 1009 14.02 39.50 -46.05
N GLU A 1010 15.27 39.49 -46.50
CA GLU A 1010 15.70 40.25 -47.68
C GLU A 1010 15.84 39.34 -48.92
N GLN A 1011 15.20 39.76 -50.01
CA GLN A 1011 15.22 39.15 -51.35
C GLN A 1011 15.05 37.61 -51.35
N PRO A 1012 13.98 37.06 -50.73
CA PRO A 1012 13.76 35.62 -50.74
C PRO A 1012 13.50 35.13 -52.18
N SER A 1013 14.14 34.02 -52.56
CA SER A 1013 14.00 33.37 -53.87
C SER A 1013 13.33 32.00 -53.71
N LEU A 1014 12.09 32.03 -53.22
CA LEU A 1014 11.36 30.83 -52.82
C LEU A 1014 11.01 29.97 -54.04
N SER A 1015 11.20 28.66 -53.92
CA SER A 1015 10.84 27.70 -54.98
C SER A 1015 9.35 27.78 -55.36
N THR A 1016 9.01 27.38 -56.59
CA THR A 1016 7.64 27.45 -57.15
C THR A 1016 6.57 26.68 -56.36
N GLY A 1017 6.95 25.83 -55.41
CA GLY A 1017 6.06 25.11 -54.49
C GLY A 1017 5.88 25.77 -53.11
N ALA A 1018 6.58 26.86 -52.81
CA ALA A 1018 6.51 27.53 -51.52
C ALA A 1018 5.17 28.25 -51.31
N GLN A 1019 4.65 28.20 -50.10
CA GLN A 1019 3.32 28.73 -49.75
C GLN A 1019 3.36 29.82 -48.68
N ALA A 1020 4.53 30.07 -48.10
CA ALA A 1020 4.80 31.13 -47.13
C ALA A 1020 6.29 31.46 -47.10
N VAL A 1021 6.65 32.57 -46.47
CA VAL A 1021 8.05 33.02 -46.35
C VAL A 1021 8.74 32.47 -45.10
N LEU A 1022 8.07 32.45 -43.95
CA LEU A 1022 8.67 32.05 -42.67
C LEU A 1022 8.24 30.67 -42.21
N ALA A 1023 6.95 30.38 -42.13
CA ALA A 1023 6.47 29.13 -41.55
C ALA A 1023 5.33 28.48 -42.33
N VAL A 1024 5.37 27.16 -42.48
CA VAL A 1024 4.29 26.40 -43.13
C VAL A 1024 3.13 26.20 -42.16
N LYS A 1025 3.38 25.66 -40.97
CA LYS A 1025 2.37 25.45 -39.92
C LYS A 1025 2.63 26.38 -38.73
N THR A 1026 1.58 26.99 -38.20
CA THR A 1026 1.68 27.83 -36.99
C THR A 1026 0.57 27.55 -36.00
N ARG A 1027 0.92 27.49 -34.72
CA ARG A 1027 0.00 27.33 -33.58
C ARG A 1027 0.44 28.21 -32.42
N GLN A 1028 -0.42 29.09 -31.91
CA GLN A 1028 -0.07 30.00 -30.79
C GLN A 1028 1.20 30.82 -31.08
N VAL A 1029 1.20 31.60 -32.17
CA VAL A 1029 2.39 32.32 -32.68
C VAL A 1029 2.22 33.84 -32.66
N ILE A 1030 3.29 34.53 -32.27
CA ILE A 1030 3.39 36.00 -32.32
C ILE A 1030 4.48 36.42 -33.32
N LEU A 1031 4.15 37.25 -34.30
CA LEU A 1031 5.10 37.92 -35.19
C LEU A 1031 5.08 39.44 -34.99
N GLY A 1032 6.17 40.02 -34.48
CA GLY A 1032 6.28 41.46 -34.21
C GLY A 1032 7.37 42.13 -35.03
N ASN A 1033 7.07 43.19 -35.77
CA ASN A 1033 8.08 43.91 -36.58
C ASN A 1033 8.84 42.98 -37.55
N VAL A 1034 8.13 42.02 -38.13
CA VAL A 1034 8.69 41.07 -39.11
C VAL A 1034 8.29 41.48 -40.51
N SER A 1035 9.26 41.70 -41.38
CA SER A 1035 9.02 42.23 -42.73
C SER A 1035 9.77 41.46 -43.82
N VAL A 1036 9.28 41.57 -45.07
CA VAL A 1036 9.94 41.01 -46.26
C VAL A 1036 10.26 42.16 -47.20
N GLN A 1037 11.51 42.29 -47.63
CA GLN A 1037 11.97 43.35 -48.52
C GLN A 1037 12.54 42.76 -49.82
N GLY A 1038 11.94 43.11 -50.97
CA GLY A 1038 12.31 42.55 -52.29
C GLY A 1038 11.87 41.09 -52.50
N GLY A 1039 12.10 40.53 -53.71
CA GLY A 1039 11.81 39.14 -54.06
C GLY A 1039 10.63 38.91 -55.04
N ASP A 1040 10.60 37.73 -55.65
CA ASP A 1040 9.61 37.32 -56.65
C ASP A 1040 8.34 36.73 -55.98
N GLY A 1041 7.41 37.61 -55.60
CA GLY A 1041 6.03 37.23 -55.23
C GLY A 1041 5.59 37.57 -53.79
N GLN A 1042 4.35 38.04 -53.64
CA GLN A 1042 3.71 38.34 -52.36
C GLN A 1042 3.21 37.06 -51.65
N LEU A 1043 4.10 36.20 -51.19
CA LEU A 1043 3.71 35.11 -50.29
C LEU A 1043 3.46 35.65 -48.87
N PRO A 1044 2.47 35.12 -48.13
CA PRO A 1044 2.27 35.50 -46.74
C PRO A 1044 3.46 35.07 -45.87
N LEU A 1045 3.69 35.75 -44.75
CA LEU A 1045 4.72 35.34 -43.77
C LEU A 1045 4.50 33.90 -43.30
N VAL A 1046 3.25 33.50 -43.08
CA VAL A 1046 2.88 32.16 -42.63
C VAL A 1046 1.71 31.63 -43.46
N LYS A 1047 1.70 30.33 -43.73
CA LYS A 1047 0.67 29.72 -44.58
C LYS A 1047 -0.62 29.45 -43.80
N THR A 1048 -0.53 28.65 -42.73
CA THR A 1048 -1.71 28.30 -41.91
C THR A 1048 -1.62 28.95 -40.54
N LYS A 1049 -2.66 29.71 -40.18
CA LYS A 1049 -2.85 30.31 -38.85
C LYS A 1049 -3.88 29.46 -38.10
N THR A 1050 -3.43 28.61 -37.19
CA THR A 1050 -4.31 27.74 -36.39
C THR A 1050 -4.16 28.05 -34.90
N ASP A 1051 -5.25 28.03 -34.15
CA ASP A 1051 -5.28 28.15 -32.68
C ASP A 1051 -4.36 29.25 -32.11
N GLY A 1052 -4.70 30.53 -32.34
CA GLY A 1052 -3.95 31.68 -31.83
C GLY A 1052 -2.83 32.16 -32.75
N TYR A 1053 -3.00 33.35 -33.31
CA TYR A 1053 -1.98 34.03 -34.14
C TYR A 1053 -2.12 35.54 -33.98
N TYR A 1054 -1.02 36.22 -33.66
CA TYR A 1054 -0.97 37.67 -33.60
C TYR A 1054 0.18 38.24 -34.42
N GLN A 1055 -0.08 39.29 -35.20
CA GLN A 1055 0.93 39.98 -36.00
C GLN A 1055 0.77 41.49 -35.86
N TYR A 1056 1.88 42.18 -35.59
CA TYR A 1056 1.92 43.64 -35.48
C TYR A 1056 3.17 44.22 -36.15
N THR A 1057 3.09 45.50 -36.51
CA THR A 1057 4.20 46.31 -37.01
C THR A 1057 4.17 47.62 -36.23
N GLN A 1058 5.27 47.96 -35.57
CA GLN A 1058 5.47 49.23 -34.88
C GLN A 1058 5.92 50.32 -35.85
#